data_AF-A0A226EA07-F1
#
_entry.id   AF-A0A226EA07-F1
#
_cell.length_a   1.000
_cell.length_b   1.000
_cell.length_c   1.000
_cell.angle_alpha   90.00
_cell.angle_beta   90.00
_cell.angle_gamma   90.00
#
_symmetry.space_group_name_H-M   'P 1'
#
loop_
_entity.id
_entity.type
_entity.pdbx_description
1 polymer ?
#
loop_
_entity_poly.entity_id
_entity_poly.type
_entity_poly.pdbx_seq_one_letter_code
_entity_poly.pdbx_strand_id
1 'polypeptide(L)'
;MGSKAKFFCFRCLKTFADDDSRLQHQLNCGVGKFAGKTELPPDGEVLAFRNHYALMKFPFTIYADLECFPQKVNRAGLHDNNNNSNIGEYKSSTTMYQVHEPHSYGVLVIDYQQKAIHKKIFFVKINLISMQQLIVGYVSSRLKAGRTVHSLCNLQLKYKNRAIPILTHNFAKYDSHFIVQGIDREIDVQVVPSNSEHYISVIFDNKLKFLDSFQFLPSSLSALIEEIPPDNFKIIPQIFEQDVIPFVSGKGVFPYDYVSSFENFLEDKLPPQADFYNTLNEEELSDEDYEFAGKMWDAFEINNLGEYSDLYLLTDIAILAEIFENFRELCITNHRLDPVHYYTLPGFTWDAFLRMNKTPIELLTDEEKYEFLEGAIRGGIAQVSKRFAEANNPMIPDTYKPEKPTSYLMYLDFVNLYGWGGLMKMPHKNFKWLDEVELAAFSKDLATIDPKGDKWYAVEVDHSINTHNDLPLAVDRRCITYDMLSDFQKKLLSNFPEIKLSKIEKLVPSILPKRNYICLLENLKFHLQHGLILKKIHRVLKADQAAILQEYIQFNSIRRGFALTKFEISFWKALNNQLYGKTIQNVRGQLDVRIATTRVTFTLLAPMATEGREQSNRPTKPAAVAAFPVAAFVAEPSPSSPLALNSAPVGEYDVVFPVVPSSMSLELVPYPHLSQGPSSHITSPYHHDTIDHVHSS
;
A
#
# COMPACT_ATOMS: atom_id res chain seq x y z
N MET A 1 -47.66 24.31 -1.65
CA MET A 1 -48.08 23.13 -2.46
C MET A 1 -47.17 21.96 -2.10
N GLY A 2 -47.77 20.79 -1.89
CA GLY A 2 -47.30 19.63 -1.09
C GLY A 2 -45.82 19.26 -1.09
N SER A 3 -45.27 19.07 0.11
CA SER A 3 -44.06 18.27 0.35
C SER A 3 -44.37 16.81 0.01
N LYS A 4 -44.03 16.36 -1.20
CA LYS A 4 -44.03 14.94 -1.52
C LYS A 4 -43.00 14.27 -0.61
N ALA A 5 -43.43 13.27 0.17
CA ALA A 5 -42.52 12.43 0.93
C ALA A 5 -41.45 11.86 -0.02
N LYS A 6 -40.18 12.16 0.23
CA LYS A 6 -39.06 11.59 -0.54
C LYS A 6 -38.67 10.27 0.13
N PHE A 7 -38.65 9.19 -0.64
CA PHE A 7 -38.20 7.89 -0.17
C PHE A 7 -36.69 7.76 -0.40
N PHE A 8 -35.96 7.24 0.59
CA PHE A 8 -34.50 7.13 0.55
C PHE A 8 -34.06 5.68 0.48
N CYS A 9 -33.17 5.34 -0.44
CA CYS A 9 -32.48 4.06 -0.38
C CYS A 9 -31.34 4.14 0.65
N PHE A 10 -31.45 3.44 1.78
CA PHE A 10 -30.41 3.46 2.83
C PHE A 10 -29.08 2.79 2.42
N ARG A 11 -28.99 2.17 1.24
CA ARG A 11 -27.76 1.54 0.72
C ARG A 11 -26.89 2.47 -0.13
N CYS A 12 -27.49 3.34 -0.94
CA CYS A 12 -26.76 4.29 -1.80
C CYS A 12 -27.21 5.76 -1.63
N LEU A 13 -28.16 6.01 -0.74
CA LEU A 13 -28.71 7.32 -0.38
C LEU A 13 -29.40 8.08 -1.53
N LYS A 14 -29.70 7.42 -2.66
CA LYS A 14 -30.51 7.98 -3.76
C LYS A 14 -31.95 8.25 -3.32
N THR A 15 -32.51 9.37 -3.80
CA THR A 15 -33.89 9.79 -3.51
C THR A 15 -34.86 9.34 -4.60
N PHE A 16 -36.07 8.97 -4.19
CA PHE A 16 -37.15 8.52 -5.06
C PHE A 16 -38.44 9.27 -4.75
N ALA A 17 -39.26 9.47 -5.78
CA ALA A 17 -40.55 10.15 -5.66
C ALA A 17 -41.64 9.28 -5.00
N ASP A 18 -41.47 7.96 -5.00
CA ASP A 18 -42.36 6.95 -4.45
C ASP A 18 -41.57 5.73 -3.93
N ASP A 19 -42.20 4.95 -3.04
CA ASP A 19 -41.53 3.83 -2.35
C ASP A 19 -41.29 2.62 -3.26
N ASP A 20 -42.15 2.39 -4.25
CA ASP A 20 -42.04 1.28 -5.21
C ASP A 20 -40.77 1.43 -6.07
N SER A 21 -40.48 2.66 -6.52
CA SER A 21 -39.25 2.99 -7.24
C SER A 21 -38.00 2.79 -6.37
N ARG A 22 -38.07 3.12 -5.07
CA ARG A 22 -37.00 2.83 -4.11
C ARG A 22 -36.82 1.33 -3.94
N LEU A 23 -37.88 0.55 -3.78
CA LEU A 23 -37.86 -0.91 -3.62
C LEU A 23 -37.30 -1.62 -4.86
N GLN A 24 -37.74 -1.24 -6.06
CA GLN A 24 -37.19 -1.73 -7.34
C GLN A 24 -35.70 -1.43 -7.46
N HIS A 25 -35.30 -0.21 -7.11
CA HIS A 25 -33.89 0.14 -7.03
C HIS A 25 -33.15 -0.70 -5.98
N GLN A 26 -33.73 -0.93 -4.79
CA GLN A 26 -33.11 -1.67 -3.70
C GLN A 26 -32.83 -3.15 -4.03
N LEU A 27 -33.61 -3.74 -4.96
CA LEU A 27 -33.36 -5.08 -5.49
C LEU A 27 -32.01 -5.19 -6.22
N ASN A 28 -31.57 -4.11 -6.87
CA ASN A 28 -30.29 -4.05 -7.60
C ASN A 28 -29.23 -3.17 -6.88
N CYS A 29 -29.63 -2.41 -5.87
CA CYS A 29 -28.75 -1.57 -5.08
C CYS A 29 -27.87 -2.43 -4.15
N GLY A 30 -26.59 -2.52 -4.49
CA GLY A 30 -25.62 -3.41 -3.84
C GLY A 30 -25.44 -4.76 -4.54
N VAL A 31 -26.18 -5.03 -5.62
CA VAL A 31 -25.96 -6.21 -6.48
C VAL A 31 -25.00 -5.81 -7.59
N GLY A 32 -23.74 -5.64 -7.21
CA GLY A 32 -22.69 -5.10 -8.06
C GLY A 32 -21.79 -4.22 -7.21
N LYS A 33 -20.49 -4.49 -7.24
CA LYS A 33 -19.45 -3.63 -6.65
C LYS A 33 -19.78 -2.17 -6.99
N PHE A 34 -19.78 -1.30 -5.98
CA PHE A 34 -19.95 0.16 -6.07
C PHE A 34 -19.91 0.67 -7.52
N ALA A 35 -21.07 0.99 -8.09
CA ALA A 35 -21.17 1.49 -9.46
C ALA A 35 -20.67 2.94 -9.52
N GLY A 36 -19.36 3.12 -9.41
CA GLY A 36 -18.70 4.37 -9.78
C GLY A 36 -18.78 4.53 -11.29
N LYS A 37 -19.28 5.69 -11.76
CA LYS A 37 -19.18 6.06 -13.18
C LYS A 37 -17.71 6.15 -13.57
N THR A 38 -17.31 5.53 -14.68
CA THR A 38 -15.99 5.77 -15.26
C THR A 38 -15.99 7.17 -15.87
N GLU A 39 -15.15 8.05 -15.32
CA GLU A 39 -14.89 9.35 -15.95
C GLU A 39 -13.74 9.17 -16.94
N LEU A 40 -14.03 9.38 -18.22
CA LEU A 40 -13.02 9.36 -19.27
C LEU A 40 -12.29 10.70 -19.31
N PRO A 41 -10.99 10.71 -19.64
CA PRO A 41 -10.21 11.93 -19.80
C PRO A 41 -10.71 12.76 -20.98
N PRO A 42 -10.43 14.08 -21.01
CA PRO A 42 -10.70 14.92 -22.17
C PRO A 42 -9.89 14.53 -23.41
N ASP A 43 -10.42 14.84 -24.59
CA ASP A 43 -9.75 14.60 -25.86
C ASP A 43 -8.38 15.29 -25.94
N GLY A 44 -7.40 14.56 -26.47
CA GLY A 44 -6.02 15.03 -26.63
C GLY A 44 -5.18 14.97 -25.35
N GLU A 45 -5.74 14.50 -24.23
CA GLU A 45 -4.95 14.28 -23.02
C GLU A 45 -3.96 13.13 -23.21
N VAL A 46 -2.70 13.40 -22.89
CA VAL A 46 -1.62 12.40 -22.89
C VAL A 46 -1.16 12.14 -21.46
N LEU A 47 -0.87 10.87 -21.19
CA LEU A 47 -0.24 10.43 -19.97
C LEU A 47 1.26 10.76 -20.03
N ALA A 48 1.69 11.58 -19.09
CA ALA A 48 3.07 12.03 -18.95
C ALA A 48 3.37 12.34 -17.47
N PHE A 49 4.65 12.41 -17.11
CA PHE A 49 5.05 12.83 -15.78
C PHE A 49 4.69 14.30 -15.53
N ARG A 50 3.84 14.58 -14.54
CA ARG A 50 3.37 15.94 -14.19
C ARG A 50 3.79 16.38 -12.79
N ASN A 51 4.22 15.44 -11.94
CA ASN A 51 4.53 15.71 -10.53
C ASN A 51 5.97 16.20 -10.35
N HIS A 52 6.36 17.26 -11.08
CA HIS A 52 7.71 17.83 -11.07
C HIS A 52 8.22 18.19 -9.67
N TYR A 53 7.30 18.46 -8.76
CA TYR A 53 7.63 18.74 -7.37
C TYR A 53 8.25 17.57 -6.62
N ALA A 54 7.96 16.34 -7.04
CA ALA A 54 8.50 15.14 -6.41
C ALA A 54 9.99 14.96 -6.73
N LEU A 55 10.52 15.75 -7.67
CA LEU A 55 11.96 15.85 -7.95
C LEU A 55 12.72 16.62 -6.86
N MET A 56 12.02 17.39 -6.02
CA MET A 56 12.62 18.15 -4.95
C MET A 56 12.60 17.33 -3.66
N LYS A 57 13.76 17.21 -3.00
CA LYS A 57 13.84 16.62 -1.67
C LYS A 57 13.01 17.46 -0.69
N PHE A 58 12.16 16.80 0.09
CA PHE A 58 11.34 17.48 1.08
C PHE A 58 12.23 18.05 2.20
N PRO A 59 12.04 19.33 2.63
CA PRO A 59 12.98 20.02 3.52
C PRO A 59 13.17 19.39 4.91
N PHE A 60 12.12 18.79 5.47
CA PHE A 60 12.16 18.08 6.73
C PHE A 60 11.05 17.03 6.78
N THR A 61 11.34 15.90 7.40
CA THR A 61 10.42 14.78 7.56
C THR A 61 10.29 14.46 9.04
N ILE A 62 9.09 14.11 9.46
CA ILE A 62 8.81 13.72 10.83
C ILE A 62 8.65 12.21 10.86
N TYR A 63 9.32 11.56 11.81
CA TYR A 63 9.15 10.16 12.16
C TYR A 63 8.49 10.09 13.52
N ALA A 64 7.45 9.27 13.63
CA ALA A 64 6.67 9.18 14.84
C ALA A 64 6.19 7.75 15.06
N ASP A 65 5.91 7.44 16.32
CA ASP A 65 5.31 6.19 16.74
C ASP A 65 4.48 6.41 18.02
N LEU A 66 3.53 5.51 18.27
CA LEU A 66 2.53 5.60 19.34
C LEU A 66 2.48 4.29 20.14
N GLU A 67 2.58 4.40 21.46
CA GLU A 67 2.39 3.25 22.36
C GLU A 67 1.02 3.30 23.03
N CYS A 68 0.43 2.13 23.24
CA CYS A 68 -0.90 1.99 23.80
C CYS A 68 -1.01 0.88 24.84
N PHE A 69 -1.83 1.09 25.86
CA PHE A 69 -2.17 0.07 26.84
C PHE A 69 -3.22 -0.89 26.25
N PRO A 70 -3.06 -2.21 26.40
CA PRO A 70 -4.09 -3.17 26.02
C PRO A 70 -5.18 -3.25 27.11
N GLN A 71 -6.40 -2.80 26.81
CA GLN A 71 -7.57 -2.98 27.67
C GLN A 71 -8.42 -4.16 27.18
N LYS A 72 -8.64 -5.15 28.04
CA LYS A 72 -9.51 -6.30 27.74
C LYS A 72 -10.97 -5.85 27.69
N VAL A 73 -11.69 -6.21 26.62
CA VAL A 73 -13.12 -5.89 26.50
C VAL A 73 -13.92 -6.90 27.34
N ASN A 74 -14.45 -6.44 28.48
CA ASN A 74 -15.26 -7.29 29.35
C ASN A 74 -16.71 -7.37 28.81
N ARG A 75 -17.11 -8.52 28.23
CA ARG A 75 -18.46 -8.72 27.66
C ARG A 75 -19.57 -9.02 28.67
N ALA A 76 -19.29 -8.93 29.97
CA ALA A 76 -20.28 -9.10 31.02
C ALA A 76 -21.22 -7.87 31.11
N GLY A 77 -22.15 -7.74 30.16
CA GLY A 77 -23.14 -6.66 30.15
C GLY A 77 -23.91 -6.45 28.84
N LEU A 78 -23.51 -7.10 27.73
CA LEU A 78 -24.22 -6.99 26.44
C LEU A 78 -25.22 -8.13 26.16
N HIS A 79 -25.39 -9.05 27.12
CA HIS A 79 -26.47 -10.04 27.12
C HIS A 79 -27.37 -9.80 28.33
N ASP A 80 -28.25 -8.81 28.22
CA ASP A 80 -29.63 -8.87 28.75
C ASP A 80 -30.32 -7.52 28.52
N ASN A 81 -30.89 -7.38 27.32
CA ASN A 81 -32.06 -6.54 27.09
C ASN A 81 -32.85 -7.14 25.92
N ASN A 82 -33.36 -8.35 26.16
CA ASN A 82 -34.47 -8.90 25.37
C ASN A 82 -35.70 -8.01 25.59
N ASN A 83 -35.89 -6.99 24.74
CA ASN A 83 -37.20 -6.42 24.41
C ASN A 83 -37.13 -5.37 23.28
N ASN A 84 -36.50 -5.70 22.15
CA ASN A 84 -36.78 -5.02 20.88
C ASN A 84 -36.50 -5.92 19.68
N SER A 85 -37.52 -6.67 19.29
CA SER A 85 -37.59 -7.37 18.01
C SER A 85 -37.69 -6.36 16.87
N ASN A 86 -36.57 -5.94 16.26
CA ASN A 86 -36.49 -5.41 14.87
C ASN A 86 -35.09 -4.92 14.46
N ILE A 87 -34.03 -5.64 14.83
CA ILE A 87 -32.69 -5.41 14.24
C ILE A 87 -32.14 -6.76 13.82
N GLY A 88 -32.00 -6.94 12.51
CA GLY A 88 -31.44 -8.15 11.90
C GLY A 88 -30.01 -8.38 12.37
N GLU A 89 -29.70 -9.63 12.66
CA GLU A 89 -28.39 -10.13 13.08
C GLU A 89 -27.26 -9.68 12.15
N TYR A 90 -26.55 -8.60 12.50
CA TYR A 90 -25.22 -8.34 11.97
C TYR A 90 -24.21 -9.10 12.84
N LYS A 91 -23.89 -10.33 12.45
CA LYS A 91 -22.72 -11.05 12.96
C LYS A 91 -21.48 -10.48 12.27
N SER A 92 -20.77 -9.58 12.94
CA SER A 92 -19.37 -9.29 12.60
C SER A 92 -18.57 -10.59 12.74
N SER A 93 -17.86 -10.98 11.68
CA SER A 93 -16.95 -12.14 11.66
C SER A 93 -15.60 -11.86 12.36
N THR A 94 -15.42 -10.67 12.91
CA THR A 94 -14.22 -10.29 13.67
C THR A 94 -14.64 -9.94 15.10
N THR A 95 -14.25 -10.75 16.06
CA THR A 95 -14.49 -10.50 17.48
C THR A 95 -13.42 -9.56 18.02
N MET A 96 -13.78 -8.30 18.30
CA MET A 96 -12.94 -7.37 19.04
C MET A 96 -12.74 -7.90 20.47
N TYR A 97 -11.49 -8.18 20.84
CA TYR A 97 -11.10 -8.77 22.13
C TYR A 97 -10.35 -7.78 23.05
N GLN A 98 -9.72 -6.74 22.47
CA GLN A 98 -9.00 -5.68 23.18
C GLN A 98 -9.31 -4.30 22.58
N VAL A 99 -9.32 -3.27 23.44
CA VAL A 99 -9.33 -1.84 23.09
C VAL A 99 -7.97 -1.29 23.50
N HIS A 100 -7.33 -0.47 22.66
CA HIS A 100 -6.04 0.11 22.99
C HIS A 100 -6.21 1.58 23.40
N GLU A 101 -5.56 2.01 24.48
CA GLU A 101 -5.56 3.40 24.95
C GLU A 101 -4.15 4.00 24.79
N PRO A 102 -3.95 5.04 23.94
CA PRO A 102 -2.62 5.61 23.71
C PRO A 102 -2.07 6.32 24.96
N HIS A 103 -0.82 6.04 25.32
CA HIS A 103 -0.18 6.57 26.53
C HIS A 103 1.12 7.36 26.30
N SER A 104 1.86 7.06 25.24
CA SER A 104 3.07 7.82 24.86
C SER A 104 3.17 7.95 23.34
N TYR A 105 3.90 8.99 22.94
CA TYR A 105 4.23 9.23 21.54
C TYR A 105 5.65 9.78 21.44
N GLY A 106 6.37 9.31 20.43
CA GLY A 106 7.69 9.83 20.14
C GLY A 106 7.69 10.57 18.82
N VAL A 107 8.54 11.60 18.72
CA VAL A 107 8.73 12.36 17.49
C VAL A 107 10.20 12.65 17.26
N LEU A 108 10.66 12.32 16.06
CA LEU A 108 11.99 12.63 15.55
C LEU A 108 11.88 13.44 14.26
N VAL A 109 12.56 14.58 14.19
CA VAL A 109 12.55 15.45 13.01
C VAL A 109 13.92 15.42 12.34
N ILE A 110 13.92 14.98 11.09
CA ILE A 110 15.11 14.90 10.24
C ILE A 110 15.02 15.94 9.14
N ASP A 111 16.09 16.70 8.92
CA ASP A 111 16.15 17.67 7.82
C ASP A 111 16.60 17.04 6.49
N TYR A 112 16.59 17.84 5.41
CA TYR A 112 16.99 17.38 4.08
C TYR A 112 18.47 16.96 3.98
N GLN A 113 19.31 17.32 4.95
CA GLN A 113 20.71 16.89 5.06
C GLN A 113 20.87 15.60 5.88
N GLN A 114 19.77 14.93 6.24
CA GLN A 114 19.74 13.77 7.13
C GLN A 114 20.26 14.10 8.54
N LYS A 115 20.15 15.36 8.98
CA LYS A 115 20.49 15.75 10.35
C LYS A 115 19.28 15.65 11.26
N ALA A 116 19.46 15.01 12.42
CA ALA A 116 18.49 15.07 13.51
C ALA A 116 18.48 16.49 14.09
N ILE A 117 17.43 17.24 13.79
CA ILE A 117 17.30 18.64 14.22
C ILE A 117 16.40 18.80 15.45
N HIS A 118 15.65 17.75 15.78
CA HIS A 118 14.84 17.68 16.99
C HIS A 118 14.55 16.23 17.36
N LYS A 119 14.72 15.92 18.64
CA LYS A 119 14.30 14.68 19.29
C LYS A 119 13.41 15.10 20.44
N LYS A 120 12.18 14.60 20.49
CA LYS A 120 11.35 14.75 21.67
C LYS A 120 10.46 13.53 21.85
N ILE A 121 10.66 12.86 22.98
CA ILE A 121 9.77 11.83 23.46
C ILE A 121 8.80 12.54 24.41
N PHE A 122 7.51 12.27 24.26
CA PHE A 122 6.49 12.83 25.10
C PHE A 122 5.76 11.72 25.82
N PHE A 123 5.97 11.68 27.13
CA PHE A 123 5.00 11.08 28.02
C PHE A 123 3.72 11.91 28.08
N VAL A 124 2.67 11.23 28.51
CA VAL A 124 1.43 11.73 29.10
C VAL A 124 0.22 11.54 28.19
N LYS A 125 -0.70 10.69 28.67
CA LYS A 125 -2.16 10.71 28.51
C LYS A 125 -2.60 11.72 27.45
N ILE A 126 -2.46 11.31 26.19
CA ILE A 126 -2.44 12.26 25.08
C ILE A 126 -3.86 12.80 24.88
N ASN A 127 -4.02 14.10 25.10
CA ASN A 127 -4.97 14.83 24.27
C ASN A 127 -4.28 15.06 22.91
N LEU A 128 -4.76 14.41 21.86
CA LEU A 128 -4.18 14.47 20.50
C LEU A 128 -4.06 15.91 19.97
N ILE A 129 -4.87 16.82 20.52
CA ILE A 129 -4.81 18.27 20.31
C ILE A 129 -3.45 18.85 20.73
N SER A 130 -2.92 18.45 21.88
CA SER A 130 -1.64 18.94 22.40
C SER A 130 -0.48 18.50 21.51
N MET A 131 -0.49 17.26 21.02
CA MET A 131 0.49 16.74 20.07
C MET A 131 0.47 17.56 18.77
N GLN A 132 -0.71 17.79 18.20
CA GLN A 132 -0.85 18.59 16.99
C GLN A 132 -0.41 20.04 17.20
N GLN A 133 -0.86 20.70 18.26
CA GLN A 133 -0.46 22.07 18.57
C GLN A 133 1.05 22.20 18.75
N LEU A 134 1.69 21.19 19.32
CA LEU A 134 3.13 21.17 19.52
C LEU A 134 3.88 20.92 18.22
N ILE A 135 3.49 19.92 17.42
CA ILE A 135 4.11 19.65 16.10
C ILE A 135 3.92 20.86 15.18
N VAL A 136 2.69 21.38 15.08
CA VAL A 136 2.37 22.55 14.25
C VAL A 136 3.08 23.80 14.78
N GLY A 137 3.10 24.02 16.10
CA GLY A 137 3.77 25.16 16.74
C GLY A 137 5.28 25.13 16.55
N TYR A 138 5.90 23.95 16.70
CA TYR A 138 7.31 23.73 16.47
C TYR A 138 7.68 23.93 14.99
N VAL A 139 6.96 23.27 14.08
CA VAL A 139 7.23 23.42 12.65
C VAL A 139 6.98 24.86 12.21
N SER A 140 5.91 25.50 12.68
CA SER A 140 5.62 26.91 12.37
C SER A 140 6.68 27.86 12.93
N SER A 141 7.25 27.59 14.11
CA SER A 141 8.30 28.44 14.69
C SER A 141 9.65 28.26 13.98
N ARG A 142 10.02 27.04 13.57
CA ARG A 142 11.23 26.77 12.77
C ARG A 142 11.10 27.24 11.31
N LEU A 143 9.93 27.09 10.69
CA LEU A 143 9.63 27.70 9.38
C LEU A 143 9.71 29.24 9.46
N LYS A 144 9.36 29.85 10.60
CA LYS A 144 9.54 31.30 10.84
C LYS A 144 10.98 31.69 11.17
N ALA A 145 11.72 30.83 11.87
CA ALA A 145 13.12 31.04 12.26
C ALA A 145 14.12 30.78 11.11
N GLY A 146 13.70 30.06 10.05
CA GLY A 146 14.43 29.85 8.80
C GLY A 146 14.57 31.09 7.90
N ARG A 147 14.81 32.26 8.49
CA ARG A 147 15.30 33.47 7.80
C ARG A 147 16.82 33.41 7.56
N THR A 148 17.43 32.22 7.58
CA THR A 148 18.88 32.03 7.44
C THR A 148 19.27 30.93 6.44
N VAL A 149 18.45 30.72 5.40
CA VAL A 149 18.89 30.15 4.10
C VAL A 149 18.29 30.99 2.96
N HIS A 150 19.05 31.23 1.88
CA HIS A 150 18.87 32.26 0.84
C HIS A 150 17.41 32.58 0.42
N SER A 151 17.12 33.88 0.25
CA SER A 151 15.81 34.42 -0.16
C SER A 151 15.30 33.88 -1.51
N LEU A 152 16.18 33.50 -2.44
CA LEU A 152 15.80 32.91 -3.73
C LEU A 152 15.22 31.49 -3.60
N CYS A 153 15.73 30.67 -2.67
CA CYS A 153 15.22 29.31 -2.42
C CYS A 153 13.84 29.33 -1.76
N ASN A 154 13.62 30.31 -0.88
CA ASN A 154 12.31 30.59 -0.28
C ASN A 154 11.25 31.07 -1.31
N LEU A 155 11.69 31.59 -2.48
CA LEU A 155 10.82 32.08 -3.56
C LEU A 155 10.52 31.03 -4.66
N GLN A 156 11.39 30.03 -4.87
CA GLN A 156 11.14 28.93 -5.82
C GLN A 156 10.23 27.82 -5.25
N LEU A 157 10.05 27.79 -3.92
CA LEU A 157 9.25 26.81 -3.21
C LEU A 157 7.91 27.38 -2.74
N LYS A 158 6.90 27.33 -3.60
CA LYS A 158 5.48 27.42 -3.20
C LYS A 158 5.06 26.23 -2.29
N TYR A 159 5.77 25.97 -1.19
CA TYR A 159 5.45 24.96 -0.18
C TYR A 159 4.36 25.39 0.80
N LYS A 160 3.90 26.65 0.74
CA LYS A 160 2.81 27.18 1.61
C LYS A 160 1.52 26.35 1.60
N ASN A 161 1.31 25.48 0.60
CA ASN A 161 0.09 24.68 0.44
C ASN A 161 0.36 23.16 0.51
N ARG A 162 1.44 22.72 1.16
CA ARG A 162 1.74 21.28 1.25
C ARG A 162 1.89 20.79 2.66
N ALA A 163 1.21 19.68 2.92
CA ALA A 163 1.28 19.00 4.18
C ALA A 163 2.67 18.37 4.40
N ILE A 164 3.18 18.53 5.60
CA ILE A 164 4.42 17.96 6.11
C ILE A 164 4.21 16.45 6.29
N PRO A 165 5.10 15.61 5.74
CA PRO A 165 5.01 14.17 5.92
C PRO A 165 5.39 13.77 7.34
N ILE A 166 4.52 12.99 7.97
CA ILE A 166 4.77 12.25 9.21
C ILE A 166 4.78 10.78 8.83
N LEU A 167 5.90 10.09 9.05
CA LEU A 167 6.07 8.67 8.79
C LEU A 167 5.89 7.88 10.07
N THR A 168 5.03 6.89 9.99
CA THR A 168 4.67 5.91 11.00
C THR A 168 4.73 4.53 10.36
N HIS A 169 5.01 3.48 11.11
CA HIS A 169 5.11 2.13 10.54
C HIS A 169 3.82 1.34 10.78
N ASN A 170 3.21 0.79 9.73
CA ASN A 170 1.96 0.01 9.80
C ASN A 170 0.71 0.80 10.24
N PHE A 171 0.75 2.12 10.00
CA PHE A 171 -0.29 3.07 10.37
C PHE A 171 -1.69 2.73 9.86
N ALA A 172 -1.80 2.24 8.62
CA ALA A 172 -3.11 2.00 7.98
C ALA A 172 -3.95 0.92 8.69
N LYS A 173 -3.34 0.10 9.56
CA LYS A 173 -4.00 -0.98 10.28
C LYS A 173 -4.20 -0.69 11.77
N TYR A 174 -3.23 -0.06 12.43
CA TYR A 174 -3.25 0.14 13.88
C TYR A 174 -3.48 1.62 14.23
N ASP A 175 -2.50 2.48 13.98
CA ASP A 175 -2.45 3.86 14.50
C ASP A 175 -3.55 4.77 13.98
N SER A 176 -3.96 4.57 12.73
CA SER A 176 -4.92 5.47 12.06
C SER A 176 -6.26 5.59 12.79
N HIS A 177 -6.69 4.54 13.51
CA HIS A 177 -7.92 4.58 14.28
C HIS A 177 -7.82 5.50 15.50
N PHE A 178 -6.72 5.44 16.25
CA PHE A 178 -6.51 6.28 17.44
C PHE A 178 -6.34 7.74 17.07
N ILE A 179 -5.53 8.01 16.03
CA ILE A 179 -5.32 9.37 15.55
C ILE A 179 -6.64 9.97 15.05
N VAL A 180 -7.50 9.17 14.41
CA VAL A 180 -8.82 9.63 13.95
C VAL A 180 -9.84 9.82 15.10
N GLN A 181 -9.77 9.03 16.16
CA GLN A 181 -10.67 9.15 17.31
C GLN A 181 -10.35 10.33 18.22
N GLY A 182 -9.07 10.70 18.37
CA GLY A 182 -8.65 11.81 19.24
C GLY A 182 -8.68 13.20 18.59
N ILE A 183 -9.26 13.34 17.40
CA ILE A 183 -9.29 14.63 16.67
C ILE A 183 -10.29 15.59 17.33
N ASP A 184 -9.88 16.84 17.53
CA ASP A 184 -10.80 17.92 17.89
C ASP A 184 -11.90 18.11 16.83
N ARG A 185 -13.07 18.54 17.29
CA ARG A 185 -14.24 18.82 16.46
C ARG A 185 -14.01 19.94 15.44
N GLU A 186 -13.00 20.76 15.62
CA GLU A 186 -12.73 21.96 14.81
C GLU A 186 -11.69 21.78 13.69
N ILE A 187 -11.04 20.61 13.59
CA ILE A 187 -9.97 20.36 12.59
C ILE A 187 -10.54 19.74 11.31
N ASP A 188 -10.08 20.20 10.15
CA ASP A 188 -10.41 19.58 8.86
C ASP A 188 -9.56 18.31 8.65
N VAL A 189 -10.22 17.20 8.34
CA VAL A 189 -9.60 15.88 8.24
C VAL A 189 -9.96 15.27 6.90
N GLN A 190 -8.95 14.98 6.10
CA GLN A 190 -9.09 14.28 4.83
C GLN A 190 -8.43 12.91 4.94
N VAL A 191 -9.05 11.90 4.35
CA VAL A 191 -8.51 10.53 4.37
C VAL A 191 -8.37 9.99 2.96
N VAL A 192 -7.37 9.14 2.78
CA VAL A 192 -7.21 8.30 1.59
C VAL A 192 -7.64 6.89 1.98
N PRO A 193 -8.91 6.50 1.77
CA PRO A 193 -9.42 5.22 2.23
C PRO A 193 -8.93 4.07 1.36
N SER A 194 -8.57 2.95 1.99
CA SER A 194 -8.49 1.65 1.32
C SER A 194 -9.84 0.93 1.33
N ASN A 195 -10.57 1.08 2.45
CA ASN A 195 -11.96 0.71 2.62
C ASN A 195 -12.59 1.67 3.66
N SER A 196 -13.80 1.37 4.15
CA SER A 196 -14.49 2.21 5.14
C SER A 196 -13.85 2.23 6.53
N GLU A 197 -12.96 1.28 6.83
CA GLU A 197 -12.35 1.11 8.15
C GLU A 197 -10.86 1.47 8.11
N HIS A 198 -10.15 1.13 7.04
CA HIS A 198 -8.71 1.29 6.92
C HIS A 198 -8.32 2.46 6.00
N TYR A 199 -7.52 3.40 6.52
CA TYR A 199 -7.04 4.58 5.81
C TYR A 199 -5.56 4.45 5.44
N ILE A 200 -5.22 4.59 4.16
CA ILE A 200 -3.83 4.61 3.67
C ILE A 200 -3.09 5.83 4.20
N SER A 201 -3.80 6.95 4.36
CA SER A 201 -3.24 8.21 4.85
C SER A 201 -4.34 9.09 5.43
N VAL A 202 -3.96 9.90 6.42
CA VAL A 202 -4.80 10.93 7.03
C VAL A 202 -4.08 12.27 6.92
N ILE A 203 -4.82 13.31 6.53
CA ILE A 203 -4.32 14.66 6.33
C ILE A 203 -5.09 15.62 7.23
N PHE A 204 -4.36 16.35 8.06
CA PHE A 204 -4.90 17.32 9.02
C PHE A 204 -4.66 18.75 8.54
N ASP A 205 -5.74 19.52 8.41
CA ASP A 205 -5.73 20.95 8.01
C ASP A 205 -4.94 21.25 6.72
N ASN A 206 -4.73 20.26 5.85
CA ASN A 206 -3.78 20.32 4.73
C ASN A 206 -2.33 20.66 5.14
N LYS A 207 -1.98 20.53 6.42
CA LYS A 207 -0.68 20.89 7.02
C LYS A 207 0.13 19.69 7.44
N LEU A 208 -0.48 18.63 7.96
CA LEU A 208 0.20 17.39 8.36
C LEU A 208 -0.39 16.23 7.58
N LYS A 209 0.46 15.33 7.10
CA LYS A 209 0.07 14.17 6.30
C LYS A 209 0.77 12.94 6.83
N PHE A 210 -0.01 12.02 7.39
CA PHE A 210 0.48 10.75 7.87
C PHE A 210 0.71 9.80 6.70
N LEU A 211 1.89 9.23 6.63
CA LEU A 211 2.33 8.25 5.65
C LEU A 211 2.71 6.98 6.38
N ASP A 212 2.26 5.86 5.82
CA ASP A 212 2.60 4.54 6.33
C ASP A 212 3.83 4.01 5.60
N SER A 213 4.95 3.88 6.30
CA SER A 213 6.20 3.36 5.72
C SER A 213 6.04 1.91 5.24
N PHE A 214 5.11 1.14 5.81
CA PHE A 214 4.80 -0.23 5.39
C PHE A 214 4.20 -0.31 3.97
N GLN A 215 3.58 0.77 3.49
CA GLN A 215 3.10 0.88 2.10
C GLN A 215 4.22 1.01 1.07
N PHE A 216 5.45 1.24 1.56
CA PHE A 216 6.66 1.28 0.76
C PHE A 216 7.53 0.04 1.00
N LEU A 217 7.68 -0.34 2.27
CA LEU A 217 8.56 -1.40 2.75
C LEU A 217 7.73 -2.42 3.55
N PRO A 218 7.11 -3.42 2.90
CA PRO A 218 6.17 -4.34 3.55
C PRO A 218 6.90 -5.45 4.34
N SER A 219 7.67 -5.06 5.34
CA SER A 219 8.44 -5.93 6.25
C SER A 219 8.55 -5.25 7.63
N SER A 220 8.84 -6.01 8.68
CA SER A 220 9.08 -5.45 10.01
C SER A 220 10.33 -4.58 10.05
N LEU A 221 10.37 -3.61 10.98
CA LEU A 221 11.54 -2.76 11.20
C LEU A 221 12.80 -3.58 11.49
N SER A 222 12.69 -4.65 12.29
CA SER A 222 13.81 -5.55 12.63
C SER A 222 14.44 -6.21 11.40
N ALA A 223 13.62 -6.75 10.50
CA ALA A 223 14.14 -7.37 9.27
C ALA A 223 14.70 -6.34 8.29
N LEU A 224 14.27 -5.07 8.38
CA LEU A 224 14.75 -4.00 7.50
C LEU A 224 16.06 -3.39 8.00
N ILE A 225 16.25 -3.23 9.31
CA ILE A 225 17.47 -2.66 9.88
C ILE A 225 18.66 -3.63 9.76
N GLU A 226 18.43 -4.94 9.85
CA GLU A 226 19.46 -5.98 9.65
C GLU A 226 20.09 -5.95 8.24
N GLU A 227 19.37 -5.42 7.25
CA GLU A 227 19.83 -5.31 5.87
C GLU A 227 20.70 -4.04 5.65
N ILE A 228 20.82 -3.17 6.66
CA ILE A 228 21.63 -1.96 6.62
C ILE A 228 22.88 -2.19 7.47
N PRO A 229 24.09 -2.23 6.87
CA PRO A 229 25.33 -2.34 7.64
C PRO A 229 25.47 -1.19 8.65
N PRO A 230 25.92 -1.44 9.89
CA PRO A 230 26.08 -0.38 10.90
C PRO A 230 26.97 0.79 10.46
N ASP A 231 27.99 0.53 9.62
CA ASP A 231 28.85 1.56 9.03
C ASP A 231 28.10 2.53 8.11
N ASN A 232 26.93 2.14 7.61
CA ASN A 232 26.07 2.97 6.80
C ASN A 232 25.00 3.72 7.62
N PHE A 233 24.94 3.54 8.95
CA PHE A 233 23.99 4.26 9.77
C PHE A 233 24.31 5.75 9.79
N LYS A 234 23.29 6.57 9.49
CA LYS A 234 23.41 8.02 9.46
C LYS A 234 22.65 8.69 10.59
N ILE A 235 21.52 8.12 11.00
CA ILE A 235 20.57 8.69 11.95
C ILE A 235 20.81 8.17 13.36
N ILE A 236 20.93 6.85 13.54
CA ILE A 236 21.14 6.21 14.86
C ILE A 236 22.35 6.81 15.62
N PRO A 237 23.54 6.99 15.00
CA PRO A 237 24.70 7.60 15.66
C PRO A 237 24.53 9.08 16.04
N GLN A 238 23.51 9.77 15.52
CA GLN A 238 23.18 11.14 15.92
C GLN A 238 22.28 11.19 17.17
N ILE A 239 21.66 10.06 17.53
CA ILE A 239 20.65 9.96 18.58
C ILE A 239 21.22 9.29 19.83
N PHE A 240 22.16 8.36 19.63
CA PHE A 240 22.73 7.49 20.65
C PHE A 240 24.26 7.54 20.64
N GLU A 241 24.87 7.31 21.80
CA GLU A 241 26.33 7.24 21.95
C GLU A 241 26.89 5.95 21.32
N GLN A 242 28.14 5.98 20.89
CA GLN A 242 28.74 4.95 20.04
C GLN A 242 28.79 3.56 20.71
N ASP A 243 29.00 3.54 22.01
CA ASP A 243 29.05 2.35 22.86
C ASP A 243 27.69 1.66 23.01
N VAL A 244 26.60 2.42 22.94
CA VAL A 244 25.25 1.89 23.08
C VAL A 244 24.57 1.54 21.75
N ILE A 245 25.14 1.94 20.59
CA ILE A 245 24.59 1.64 19.26
C ILE A 245 24.24 0.15 19.07
N PRO A 246 25.11 -0.83 19.45
CA PRO A 246 24.79 -2.25 19.28
C PRO A 246 23.48 -2.69 19.95
N PHE A 247 23.05 -1.98 20.99
CA PHE A 247 21.81 -2.27 21.72
C PHE A 247 20.56 -1.69 21.04
N VAL A 248 20.71 -0.61 20.26
CA VAL A 248 19.60 0.14 19.62
C VAL A 248 19.55 -0.06 18.11
N SER A 249 20.41 -0.92 17.57
CA SER A 249 20.43 -1.33 16.16
C SER A 249 19.68 -2.64 15.88
N GLY A 250 18.94 -3.14 16.86
CA GLY A 250 18.13 -4.36 16.78
C GLY A 250 16.73 -4.14 17.38
N LYS A 251 15.87 -5.16 17.28
CA LYS A 251 14.53 -5.07 17.90
C LYS A 251 14.68 -5.08 19.42
N GLY A 252 14.18 -4.05 20.09
CA GLY A 252 13.98 -4.10 21.53
C GLY A 252 12.89 -5.09 21.90
N VAL A 253 12.81 -5.44 23.19
CA VAL A 253 11.72 -6.25 23.74
C VAL A 253 10.95 -5.44 24.77
N PHE A 254 9.64 -5.58 24.78
CA PHE A 254 8.78 -4.81 25.69
C PHE A 254 7.62 -5.69 26.18
N PRO A 255 7.28 -5.65 27.49
CA PRO A 255 6.26 -6.51 28.06
C PRO A 255 4.86 -5.88 27.87
N TYR A 256 4.37 -5.88 26.63
CA TYR A 256 3.13 -5.22 26.24
C TYR A 256 1.89 -5.67 27.03
N ASP A 257 1.76 -6.97 27.31
CA ASP A 257 0.61 -7.50 28.04
C ASP A 257 0.65 -7.20 29.55
N TYR A 258 1.85 -7.01 30.11
CA TYR A 258 2.06 -6.67 31.51
C TYR A 258 1.79 -5.18 31.77
N VAL A 259 2.35 -4.31 30.92
CA VAL A 259 2.21 -2.85 31.02
C VAL A 259 0.80 -2.44 30.59
N SER A 260 -0.10 -2.36 31.56
CA SER A 260 -1.52 -2.07 31.34
C SER A 260 -1.99 -0.80 32.04
N SER A 261 -1.11 -0.15 32.80
CA SER A 261 -1.42 1.05 33.59
C SER A 261 -0.18 1.93 33.76
N PHE A 262 -0.38 3.21 34.12
CA PHE A 262 0.73 4.13 34.40
C PHE A 262 1.49 3.74 35.67
N GLU A 263 0.85 3.04 36.60
CA GLU A 263 1.46 2.55 37.82
C GLU A 263 2.60 1.56 37.54
N ASN A 264 2.49 0.75 36.48
CA ASN A 264 3.55 -0.17 36.08
C ASN A 264 4.86 0.56 35.71
N PHE A 265 4.77 1.79 35.18
CA PHE A 265 5.94 2.57 34.82
C PHE A 265 6.77 3.05 36.02
N LEU A 266 6.22 3.00 37.23
CA LEU A 266 6.94 3.36 38.46
C LEU A 266 7.78 2.20 39.02
N GLU A 267 7.66 1.00 38.45
CA GLU A 267 8.41 -0.17 38.87
C GLU A 267 9.91 0.02 38.59
N ASP A 268 10.75 -0.19 39.61
CA ASP A 268 12.19 0.11 39.62
C ASP A 268 13.07 -1.03 39.08
N LYS A 269 12.45 -2.06 38.51
CA LYS A 269 13.12 -3.27 38.02
C LYS A 269 12.47 -3.74 36.73
N LEU A 270 13.28 -4.43 35.92
CA LEU A 270 12.77 -5.18 34.78
C LEU A 270 11.80 -6.28 35.27
N PRO A 271 10.59 -6.39 34.69
CA PRO A 271 9.65 -7.46 35.03
C PRO A 271 10.26 -8.85 34.79
N PRO A 272 9.83 -9.89 35.52
CA PRO A 272 10.22 -11.27 35.25
C PRO A 272 9.96 -11.69 33.80
N GLN A 273 10.79 -12.57 33.24
CA GLN A 273 10.67 -13.08 31.85
C GLN A 273 9.28 -13.64 31.52
N ALA A 274 8.61 -14.27 32.49
CA ALA A 274 7.25 -14.80 32.32
C ALA A 274 6.21 -13.71 31.99
N ASP A 275 6.45 -12.47 32.42
CA ASP A 275 5.57 -11.32 32.18
C ASP A 275 5.78 -10.68 30.79
N PHE A 276 6.76 -11.16 30.02
CA PHE A 276 6.96 -10.80 28.61
C PHE A 276 6.17 -11.71 27.65
N TYR A 277 5.34 -12.63 28.16
CA TYR A 277 4.51 -13.49 27.32
C TYR A 277 3.62 -12.68 26.37
N ASN A 278 3.64 -13.03 25.09
CA ASN A 278 2.85 -12.35 24.07
C ASN A 278 1.58 -13.14 23.75
N THR A 279 0.44 -12.68 24.24
CA THR A 279 -0.87 -13.34 24.03
C THR A 279 -1.32 -13.32 22.56
N LEU A 280 -0.85 -12.38 21.73
CA LEU A 280 -1.23 -12.31 20.31
C LEU A 280 -0.61 -13.44 19.49
N ASN A 281 0.63 -13.80 19.81
CA ASN A 281 1.37 -14.84 19.10
C ASN A 281 1.44 -16.16 19.88
N GLU A 282 0.98 -16.17 21.13
CA GLU A 282 1.11 -17.27 22.10
C GLU A 282 2.57 -17.71 22.32
N GLU A 283 3.50 -16.74 22.33
CA GLU A 283 4.95 -16.96 22.40
C GLU A 283 5.54 -16.46 23.73
N GLU A 284 6.43 -17.27 24.31
CA GLU A 284 7.30 -16.89 25.43
C GLU A 284 8.55 -16.14 24.91
N LEU A 285 9.09 -15.23 25.72
CA LEU A 285 10.32 -14.53 25.39
C LEU A 285 11.53 -15.47 25.52
N SER A 286 12.45 -15.44 24.56
CA SER A 286 13.68 -16.23 24.61
C SER A 286 14.60 -15.79 25.76
N ASP A 287 15.41 -16.71 26.27
CA ASP A 287 16.40 -16.41 27.32
C ASP A 287 17.41 -15.37 26.84
N GLU A 288 17.82 -15.45 25.57
CA GLU A 288 18.75 -14.51 24.95
C GLU A 288 18.17 -13.09 24.87
N ASP A 289 16.91 -12.96 24.50
CA ASP A 289 16.22 -11.67 24.41
C ASP A 289 16.00 -11.02 25.79
N TYR A 290 15.70 -11.84 26.80
CA TYR A 290 15.55 -11.34 28.18
C TYR A 290 16.91 -10.90 28.76
N GLU A 291 17.99 -11.66 28.51
CA GLU A 291 19.34 -11.25 28.90
C GLU A 291 19.76 -9.94 28.20
N PHE A 292 19.37 -9.79 26.93
CA PHE A 292 19.60 -8.55 26.18
C PHE A 292 18.84 -7.36 26.76
N ALA A 293 17.58 -7.55 27.18
CA ALA A 293 16.80 -6.52 27.88
C ALA A 293 17.48 -6.07 29.18
N GLY A 294 18.02 -7.02 29.96
CA GLY A 294 18.79 -6.73 31.17
C GLY A 294 20.06 -5.92 30.87
N LYS A 295 20.82 -6.30 29.82
CA LYS A 295 22.00 -5.53 29.39
C LYS A 295 21.64 -4.12 28.95
N MET A 296 20.51 -3.93 28.26
CA MET A 296 20.00 -2.60 27.91
C MET A 296 19.66 -1.79 29.17
N TRP A 297 18.97 -2.40 30.13
CA TRP A 297 18.60 -1.75 31.39
C TRP A 297 19.84 -1.21 32.12
N ASP A 298 20.90 -2.04 32.19
CA ASP A 298 22.15 -1.66 32.83
C ASP A 298 22.94 -0.62 32.02
N ALA A 299 23.07 -0.81 30.70
CA ALA A 299 23.87 0.07 29.83
C ALA A 299 23.33 1.50 29.73
N PHE A 300 22.00 1.66 29.83
CA PHE A 300 21.34 2.96 29.80
C PHE A 300 21.03 3.52 31.20
N GLU A 301 21.50 2.87 32.27
CA GLU A 301 21.28 3.27 33.67
C GLU A 301 19.79 3.52 33.98
N ILE A 302 18.93 2.62 33.50
CA ILE A 302 17.46 2.75 33.60
C ILE A 302 17.02 2.60 35.06
N ASN A 303 16.22 3.54 35.56
CA ASN A 303 15.76 3.56 36.95
C ASN A 303 14.36 2.97 37.13
N ASN A 304 13.54 2.97 36.08
CA ASN A 304 12.17 2.50 36.13
C ASN A 304 11.65 2.05 34.75
N LEU A 305 10.55 1.31 34.75
CA LEU A 305 9.95 0.77 33.53
C LEU A 305 9.43 1.86 32.58
N GLY A 306 9.11 3.05 33.10
CA GLY A 306 8.79 4.23 32.30
C GLY A 306 9.97 4.67 31.43
N GLU A 307 11.15 4.84 32.02
CA GLU A 307 12.39 5.16 31.28
C GLU A 307 12.74 4.08 30.24
N TYR A 308 12.50 2.80 30.56
CA TYR A 308 12.66 1.71 29.61
C TYR A 308 11.70 1.82 28.41
N SER A 309 10.43 2.14 28.66
CA SER A 309 9.41 2.38 27.61
C SER A 309 9.80 3.56 26.71
N ASP A 310 10.37 4.61 27.28
CA ASP A 310 10.85 5.77 26.54
C ASP A 310 12.02 5.42 25.61
N LEU A 311 12.98 4.65 26.13
CA LEU A 311 14.10 4.15 25.35
C LEU A 311 13.62 3.25 24.22
N TYR A 312 12.64 2.38 24.48
CA TYR A 312 12.03 1.50 23.49
C TYR A 312 11.41 2.30 22.34
N LEU A 313 10.51 3.23 22.66
CA LEU A 313 9.82 4.07 21.68
C LEU A 313 10.80 4.94 20.87
N LEU A 314 11.84 5.46 21.53
CA LEU A 314 12.89 6.21 20.85
C LEU A 314 13.67 5.34 19.86
N THR A 315 13.99 4.11 20.26
CA THR A 315 14.73 3.15 19.45
C THR A 315 13.95 2.82 18.18
N ASP A 316 12.66 2.52 18.30
CA ASP A 316 11.80 2.20 17.16
C ASP A 316 11.68 3.38 16.17
N ILE A 317 11.55 4.61 16.67
CA ILE A 317 11.49 5.81 15.82
C ILE A 317 12.85 6.09 15.16
N ALA A 318 13.96 5.89 15.87
CA ALA A 318 15.30 6.04 15.32
C ALA A 318 15.57 5.02 14.21
N ILE A 319 15.20 3.76 14.43
CA ILE A 319 15.28 2.67 13.44
C ILE A 319 14.41 2.98 12.23
N LEU A 320 13.16 3.41 12.43
CA LEU A 320 12.25 3.80 11.35
C LEU A 320 12.86 4.94 10.51
N ALA A 321 13.44 5.96 11.16
CA ALA A 321 14.08 7.07 10.47
C ALA A 321 15.32 6.63 9.69
N GLU A 322 16.16 5.77 10.28
CA GLU A 322 17.34 5.19 9.62
C GLU A 322 16.94 4.43 8.34
N ILE A 323 15.99 3.50 8.46
CA ILE A 323 15.51 2.68 7.35
C ILE A 323 14.94 3.57 6.23
N PHE A 324 14.04 4.48 6.59
CA PHE A 324 13.32 5.24 5.58
C PHE A 324 14.18 6.33 4.94
N GLU A 325 15.14 6.94 5.64
CA GLU A 325 16.09 7.88 5.03
C GLU A 325 17.04 7.18 4.05
N ASN A 326 17.50 5.96 4.37
CA ASN A 326 18.26 5.13 3.43
C ASN A 326 17.41 4.80 2.19
N PHE A 327 16.14 4.42 2.39
CA PHE A 327 15.20 4.19 1.29
C PHE A 327 14.94 5.44 0.43
N ARG A 328 14.79 6.61 1.06
CA ARG A 328 14.64 7.90 0.35
C ARG A 328 15.84 8.18 -0.54
N GLU A 329 17.05 7.97 -0.03
CA GLU A 329 18.28 8.17 -0.79
C GLU A 329 18.41 7.19 -1.96
N LEU A 330 18.07 5.92 -1.75
CA LEU A 330 18.00 4.92 -2.82
C LEU A 330 17.04 5.38 -3.94
N CYS A 331 15.84 5.84 -3.59
CA CYS A 331 14.84 6.33 -4.53
C CYS A 331 15.28 7.60 -5.28
N ILE A 332 15.85 8.57 -4.57
CA ILE A 332 16.31 9.84 -5.15
C ILE A 332 17.51 9.59 -6.08
N THR A 333 18.46 8.75 -5.67
CA THR A 333 19.65 8.46 -6.47
C THR A 333 19.30 7.78 -7.79
N ASN A 334 18.39 6.80 -7.75
CA ASN A 334 18.05 5.98 -8.92
C ASN A 334 16.94 6.58 -9.78
N HIS A 335 15.91 7.15 -9.16
CA HIS A 335 14.72 7.66 -9.84
C HIS A 335 14.55 9.17 -9.74
N ARG A 336 15.41 9.91 -9.04
CA ARG A 336 15.29 11.37 -8.83
C ARG A 336 13.94 11.80 -8.24
N LEU A 337 13.26 10.89 -7.55
CA LEU A 337 11.97 11.13 -6.92
C LEU A 337 12.10 10.86 -5.42
N ASP A 338 11.61 11.78 -4.61
CA ASP A 338 11.57 11.62 -3.16
C ASP A 338 10.26 10.91 -2.76
N PRO A 339 10.32 9.72 -2.13
CA PRO A 339 9.14 8.88 -1.90
C PRO A 339 8.12 9.49 -0.92
N VAL A 340 8.50 10.46 -0.08
CA VAL A 340 7.58 11.14 0.87
C VAL A 340 6.51 12.00 0.18
N HIS A 341 6.64 12.23 -1.12
CA HIS A 341 5.61 12.89 -1.92
C HIS A 341 4.47 11.96 -2.34
N TYR A 342 4.64 10.66 -2.15
CA TYR A 342 3.69 9.62 -2.52
C TYR A 342 3.05 9.00 -1.28
N TYR A 343 1.95 8.28 -1.48
CA TYR A 343 1.28 7.53 -0.40
C TYR A 343 1.73 6.07 -0.32
N THR A 344 2.13 5.50 -1.46
CA THR A 344 2.42 4.07 -1.59
C THR A 344 3.47 3.84 -2.69
N LEU A 345 4.14 2.68 -2.65
CA LEU A 345 5.11 2.30 -3.67
C LEU A 345 4.51 2.20 -5.10
N PRO A 346 3.27 1.73 -5.33
CA PRO A 346 2.62 1.79 -6.64
C PRO A 346 2.49 3.19 -7.22
N GLY A 347 2.26 4.21 -6.37
CA GLY A 347 2.22 5.61 -6.81
C GLY A 347 3.61 6.11 -7.22
N PHE A 348 4.62 5.76 -6.43
CA PHE A 348 6.02 6.09 -6.71
C PHE A 348 6.52 5.44 -8.01
N THR A 349 6.32 4.13 -8.20
CA THR A 349 6.81 3.42 -9.40
C THR A 349 6.14 3.93 -10.68
N TRP A 350 4.87 4.32 -10.61
CA TRP A 350 4.14 4.91 -11.73
C TRP A 350 4.81 6.19 -12.25
N ASP A 351 5.12 7.11 -11.34
CA ASP A 351 5.77 8.37 -11.72
C ASP A 351 7.23 8.17 -12.10
N ALA A 352 7.93 7.22 -11.45
CA ALA A 352 9.28 6.84 -11.85
C ALA A 352 9.31 6.31 -13.30
N PHE A 353 8.34 5.46 -13.67
CA PHE A 353 8.13 5.01 -15.03
C PHE A 353 7.84 6.19 -15.97
N LEU A 354 6.85 7.03 -15.67
CA LEU A 354 6.46 8.14 -16.54
C LEU A 354 7.58 9.16 -16.75
N ARG A 355 8.48 9.33 -15.77
CA ARG A 355 9.64 10.21 -15.89
C ARG A 355 10.70 9.64 -16.83
N MET A 356 10.88 8.32 -16.84
CA MET A 356 11.84 7.63 -17.70
C MET A 356 11.29 7.45 -19.11
N ASN A 357 9.99 7.23 -19.26
CA ASN A 357 9.34 7.08 -20.55
C ASN A 357 9.30 8.40 -21.34
N LYS A 358 9.81 8.37 -22.57
CA LYS A 358 9.82 9.51 -23.50
C LYS A 358 8.71 9.45 -24.54
N THR A 359 7.97 8.35 -24.59
CA THR A 359 6.91 8.12 -25.58
C THR A 359 5.57 8.64 -25.03
N PRO A 360 4.91 9.59 -25.71
CA PRO A 360 3.56 10.00 -25.32
C PRO A 360 2.58 8.83 -25.40
N ILE A 361 1.78 8.67 -24.35
CA ILE A 361 0.73 7.65 -24.27
C ILE A 361 -0.61 8.37 -24.32
N GLU A 362 -1.35 8.17 -25.41
CA GLU A 362 -2.72 8.63 -25.59
C GLU A 362 -3.65 7.92 -24.61
N LEU A 363 -4.54 8.69 -23.97
CA LEU A 363 -5.58 8.12 -23.13
C LEU A 363 -6.84 7.82 -23.96
N LEU A 364 -7.52 6.72 -23.63
CA LEU A 364 -8.81 6.39 -24.25
C LEU A 364 -9.88 7.38 -23.77
N THR A 365 -10.50 8.08 -24.70
CA THR A 365 -11.60 9.02 -24.44
C THR A 365 -12.97 8.44 -24.81
N ASP A 366 -12.98 7.22 -25.37
CA ASP A 366 -14.15 6.50 -25.84
C ASP A 366 -14.51 5.35 -24.88
N GLU A 367 -15.73 5.37 -24.35
CA GLU A 367 -16.24 4.40 -23.37
C GLU A 367 -16.30 2.98 -23.93
N GLU A 368 -16.72 2.84 -25.18
CA GLU A 368 -16.84 1.54 -25.83
C GLU A 368 -15.46 0.89 -26.01
N LYS A 369 -14.45 1.66 -26.45
CA LYS A 369 -13.07 1.16 -26.56
C LYS A 369 -12.50 0.78 -25.19
N TYR A 370 -12.80 1.56 -24.15
CA TYR A 370 -12.37 1.25 -22.78
C TYR A 370 -12.98 -0.06 -22.28
N GLU A 371 -14.30 -0.20 -22.37
CA GLU A 371 -15.03 -1.41 -21.93
C GLU A 371 -14.63 -2.64 -22.75
N PHE A 372 -14.36 -2.48 -24.04
CA PHE A 372 -13.85 -3.53 -24.91
C PHE A 372 -12.52 -4.10 -24.38
N LEU A 373 -11.57 -3.25 -24.03
CA LEU A 373 -10.27 -3.69 -23.50
C LEU A 373 -10.35 -4.20 -22.07
N GLU A 374 -11.16 -3.57 -21.23
CA GLU A 374 -11.42 -4.05 -19.87
C GLU A 374 -12.06 -5.46 -19.87
N GLY A 375 -12.99 -5.68 -20.81
CA GLY A 375 -13.60 -6.97 -21.08
C GLY A 375 -12.60 -8.05 -21.52
N ALA A 376 -11.44 -7.64 -22.07
CA ALA A 376 -10.36 -8.54 -22.48
C ALA A 376 -9.39 -8.91 -21.33
N ILE A 377 -9.38 -8.18 -20.22
CA ILE A 377 -8.45 -8.44 -19.09
C ILE A 377 -8.69 -9.84 -18.51
N ARG A 378 -7.61 -10.62 -18.35
CA ARG A 378 -7.62 -11.96 -17.73
C ARG A 378 -6.52 -12.03 -16.67
N GLY A 379 -6.76 -12.82 -15.63
CA GLY A 379 -5.73 -13.17 -14.64
C GLY A 379 -4.84 -14.32 -15.10
N GLY A 380 -3.93 -14.76 -14.23
CA GLY A 380 -3.12 -15.95 -14.45
C GLY A 380 -3.97 -17.21 -14.57
N ILE A 381 -3.55 -18.13 -15.43
CA ILE A 381 -4.18 -19.44 -15.57
C ILE A 381 -3.69 -20.32 -14.41
N ALA A 382 -4.62 -20.79 -13.57
CA ALA A 382 -4.36 -21.78 -12.53
C ALA A 382 -5.11 -23.07 -12.90
N GLN A 383 -4.39 -24.08 -13.35
CA GLN A 383 -4.95 -25.36 -13.79
C GLN A 383 -4.07 -26.53 -13.34
N VAL A 384 -4.72 -27.64 -13.00
CA VAL A 384 -4.06 -28.94 -12.76
C VAL A 384 -4.53 -29.92 -13.83
N SER A 385 -3.71 -30.15 -14.86
CA SER A 385 -4.05 -31.08 -15.95
C SER A 385 -3.90 -32.55 -15.54
N LYS A 386 -2.86 -32.88 -14.78
CA LYS A 386 -2.65 -34.21 -14.19
C LYS A 386 -2.79 -34.12 -12.66
N ARG A 387 -3.84 -34.74 -12.11
CA ARG A 387 -4.20 -34.63 -10.68
C ARG A 387 -3.19 -35.29 -9.73
N PHE A 388 -2.47 -36.30 -10.20
CA PHE A 388 -1.47 -37.01 -9.41
C PHE A 388 -0.35 -37.51 -10.31
N ALA A 389 0.89 -37.29 -9.89
CA ALA A 389 2.08 -37.86 -10.50
C ALA A 389 3.06 -38.22 -9.38
N GLU A 390 3.64 -39.40 -9.47
CA GLU A 390 4.66 -39.91 -8.55
C GLU A 390 5.87 -40.30 -9.39
N ALA A 391 7.05 -39.81 -8.99
CA ALA A 391 8.30 -40.11 -9.65
C ALA A 391 9.01 -41.25 -8.93
N ASN A 392 9.52 -42.22 -9.69
CA ASN A 392 10.39 -43.28 -9.20
C ASN A 392 11.85 -42.80 -9.22
N ASN A 393 12.25 -42.07 -8.18
CA ASN A 393 13.55 -41.41 -8.10
C ASN A 393 14.54 -42.20 -7.21
N PRO A 394 15.65 -42.73 -7.75
CA PRO A 394 16.69 -43.43 -6.99
C PRO A 394 17.30 -42.61 -5.84
N MET A 395 17.19 -41.28 -5.89
CA MET A 395 17.68 -40.38 -4.84
C MET A 395 16.77 -40.30 -3.61
N ILE A 396 15.60 -40.96 -3.62
CA ILE A 396 14.66 -41.03 -2.50
C ILE A 396 14.45 -42.51 -2.13
N PRO A 397 15.40 -43.12 -1.37
CA PRO A 397 15.43 -44.57 -1.15
C PRO A 397 14.14 -45.15 -0.56
N ASP A 398 13.48 -44.39 0.32
CA ASP A 398 12.26 -44.83 1.03
C ASP A 398 11.07 -45.15 0.11
N THR A 399 11.05 -44.55 -1.09
CA THR A 399 9.94 -44.70 -2.06
C THR A 399 10.39 -45.31 -3.38
N TYR A 400 11.71 -45.47 -3.58
CA TYR A 400 12.28 -45.99 -4.82
C TYR A 400 12.01 -47.49 -5.00
N LYS A 401 11.63 -47.84 -6.23
CA LYS A 401 11.30 -49.20 -6.65
C LYS A 401 12.23 -49.61 -7.79
N PRO A 402 13.29 -50.40 -7.54
CA PRO A 402 14.26 -50.82 -8.56
C PRO A 402 13.64 -51.54 -9.76
N GLU A 403 12.49 -52.17 -9.56
CA GLU A 403 11.71 -52.87 -10.58
C GLU A 403 10.92 -51.95 -11.52
N LYS A 404 10.80 -50.65 -11.19
CA LYS A 404 10.09 -49.66 -12.00
C LYS A 404 11.06 -48.77 -12.78
N PRO A 405 10.67 -48.25 -13.96
CA PRO A 405 11.48 -47.27 -14.68
C PRO A 405 11.77 -46.04 -13.83
N THR A 406 13.00 -45.54 -13.89
CA THR A 406 13.39 -44.28 -13.24
C THR A 406 12.60 -43.11 -13.84
N SER A 407 12.11 -42.22 -12.97
CA SER A 407 11.41 -41.00 -13.38
C SER A 407 11.63 -39.87 -12.38
N TYR A 408 11.44 -38.63 -12.84
CA TYR A 408 11.67 -37.41 -12.07
C TYR A 408 10.50 -36.45 -12.25
N LEU A 409 10.25 -35.59 -11.26
CA LEU A 409 9.37 -34.43 -11.36
C LEU A 409 10.23 -33.18 -11.51
N MET A 410 9.89 -32.32 -12.47
CA MET A 410 10.59 -31.07 -12.72
C MET A 410 9.69 -29.88 -12.34
N TYR A 411 10.22 -28.95 -11.55
CA TYR A 411 9.59 -27.67 -11.25
C TYR A 411 10.27 -26.57 -12.08
N LEU A 412 9.47 -25.87 -12.88
CA LEU A 412 9.93 -24.74 -13.69
C LEU A 412 9.17 -23.49 -13.27
N ASP A 413 9.91 -22.41 -13.01
CA ASP A 413 9.34 -21.11 -12.67
C ASP A 413 9.98 -20.03 -13.54
N PHE A 414 9.13 -19.20 -14.15
CA PHE A 414 9.59 -18.11 -15.00
C PHE A 414 10.04 -16.93 -14.15
N VAL A 415 11.33 -16.63 -14.20
CA VAL A 415 11.89 -15.47 -13.52
C VAL A 415 11.31 -14.17 -14.11
N ASN A 416 10.63 -13.38 -13.29
CA ASN A 416 10.13 -12.04 -13.65
C ASN A 416 9.15 -12.03 -14.85
N LEU A 417 8.19 -12.95 -14.87
CA LEU A 417 7.20 -13.09 -15.96
C LEU A 417 6.51 -11.76 -16.36
N TYR A 418 6.03 -10.96 -15.40
CA TYR A 418 5.39 -9.68 -15.70
C TYR A 418 6.37 -8.64 -16.24
N GLY A 419 7.61 -8.62 -15.74
CA GLY A 419 8.66 -7.78 -16.30
C GLY A 419 8.97 -8.16 -17.75
N TRP A 420 9.04 -9.46 -18.06
CA TRP A 420 9.20 -9.91 -19.45
C TRP A 420 8.07 -9.40 -20.36
N GLY A 421 6.81 -9.48 -19.90
CA GLY A 421 5.67 -8.88 -20.61
C GLY A 421 5.81 -7.36 -20.81
N GLY A 422 6.40 -6.66 -19.84
CA GLY A 422 6.75 -5.24 -19.92
C GLY A 422 7.85 -4.89 -20.93
N LEU A 423 8.60 -5.86 -21.45
CA LEU A 423 9.58 -5.63 -22.53
C LEU A 423 8.93 -5.61 -23.91
N MET A 424 7.71 -6.12 -24.04
CA MET A 424 6.99 -6.20 -25.31
C MET A 424 6.42 -4.84 -25.72
N LYS A 425 6.20 -4.64 -27.03
CA LYS A 425 5.52 -3.44 -27.53
C LYS A 425 4.06 -3.43 -27.03
N MET A 426 3.59 -2.26 -26.62
CA MET A 426 2.24 -2.02 -26.12
C MET A 426 1.55 -0.91 -26.92
N PRO A 427 0.22 -0.92 -27.06
CA PRO A 427 -0.49 0.14 -27.75
C PRO A 427 -0.34 1.46 -26.99
N HIS A 428 -0.05 2.54 -27.71
CA HIS A 428 0.21 3.83 -27.07
C HIS A 428 -0.49 5.03 -27.73
N LYS A 429 -0.99 4.90 -28.96
CA LYS A 429 -1.73 5.97 -29.66
C LYS A 429 -2.52 5.46 -30.86
N ASN A 430 -3.34 6.34 -31.44
CA ASN A 430 -4.09 6.16 -32.67
C ASN A 430 -5.09 4.98 -32.59
N PHE A 431 -5.87 4.93 -31.51
CA PHE A 431 -6.87 3.87 -31.30
C PHE A 431 -8.06 4.05 -32.24
N LYS A 432 -8.21 3.15 -33.23
CA LYS A 432 -9.26 3.21 -34.25
C LYS A 432 -9.92 1.85 -34.47
N TRP A 433 -11.24 1.82 -34.56
CA TRP A 433 -11.98 0.68 -35.09
C TRP A 433 -11.69 0.52 -36.58
N LEU A 434 -11.49 -0.70 -37.04
CA LEU A 434 -11.45 -0.97 -38.48
C LEU A 434 -12.85 -0.79 -39.07
N ASP A 435 -12.94 -0.10 -40.19
CA ASP A 435 -14.16 -0.08 -41.00
C ASP A 435 -14.38 -1.42 -41.73
N GLU A 436 -15.51 -1.57 -42.43
CA GLU A 436 -15.87 -2.82 -43.10
C GLU A 436 -14.83 -3.26 -44.15
N VAL A 437 -14.23 -2.31 -44.87
CA VAL A 437 -13.23 -2.59 -45.91
C VAL A 437 -11.91 -3.01 -45.26
N GLU A 438 -11.47 -2.27 -44.24
CA GLU A 438 -10.28 -2.58 -43.45
C GLU A 438 -10.43 -3.94 -42.74
N LEU A 439 -11.61 -4.27 -42.21
CA LEU A 439 -11.89 -5.53 -41.54
C LEU A 439 -11.87 -6.72 -42.50
N ALA A 440 -12.43 -6.56 -43.70
CA ALA A 440 -12.38 -7.59 -44.74
C ALA A 440 -10.94 -7.88 -45.19
N ALA A 441 -10.13 -6.83 -45.38
CA ALA A 441 -8.71 -6.95 -45.68
C ALA A 441 -7.94 -7.64 -44.53
N PHE A 442 -8.16 -7.19 -43.29
CA PHE A 442 -7.55 -7.79 -42.10
C PHE A 442 -7.86 -9.29 -41.99
N SER A 443 -9.12 -9.68 -42.24
CA SER A 443 -9.56 -11.07 -42.15
C SER A 443 -8.89 -11.95 -43.20
N LYS A 444 -8.69 -11.42 -44.42
CA LYS A 444 -7.98 -12.12 -45.51
C LYS A 444 -6.50 -12.31 -45.20
N ASP A 445 -5.87 -11.29 -44.62
CA ASP A 445 -4.42 -11.24 -44.39
C ASP A 445 -4.02 -11.72 -42.97
N LEU A 446 -4.96 -12.19 -42.15
CA LEU A 446 -4.73 -12.55 -40.75
C LEU A 446 -3.47 -13.40 -40.54
N ALA A 447 -3.23 -14.39 -41.40
CA ALA A 447 -2.08 -15.29 -41.31
C ALA A 447 -0.73 -14.54 -41.46
N THR A 448 -0.66 -13.49 -42.27
CA THR A 448 0.57 -12.79 -42.63
C THR A 448 0.86 -11.55 -41.77
N ILE A 449 -0.13 -11.01 -41.05
CA ILE A 449 0.07 -9.81 -40.20
C ILE A 449 1.04 -10.10 -39.05
N ASP A 450 2.18 -9.45 -38.98
CA ASP A 450 3.11 -9.62 -37.84
C ASP A 450 2.54 -8.98 -36.56
N PRO A 451 2.25 -9.75 -35.49
CA PRO A 451 1.79 -9.17 -34.22
C PRO A 451 2.88 -8.34 -33.51
N LYS A 452 4.16 -8.50 -33.86
CA LYS A 452 5.29 -7.78 -33.26
C LYS A 452 5.74 -6.55 -34.07
N GLY A 453 5.01 -6.23 -35.14
CA GLY A 453 5.26 -5.08 -36.00
C GLY A 453 4.98 -3.74 -35.30
N ASP A 454 4.64 -2.71 -36.07
CA ASP A 454 4.38 -1.36 -35.51
C ASP A 454 2.90 -1.11 -35.22
N LYS A 455 2.03 -2.01 -35.65
CA LYS A 455 0.59 -1.97 -35.40
C LYS A 455 0.20 -3.01 -34.38
N TRP A 456 -0.68 -2.60 -33.48
CA TRP A 456 -1.30 -3.44 -32.47
C TRP A 456 -2.76 -3.70 -32.83
N TYR A 457 -3.25 -4.88 -32.48
CA TYR A 457 -4.63 -5.29 -32.75
C TYR A 457 -5.21 -6.07 -31.57
N ALA A 458 -6.39 -5.65 -31.13
CA ALA A 458 -7.29 -6.45 -30.30
C ALA A 458 -8.52 -6.84 -31.13
N VAL A 459 -8.90 -8.11 -31.05
CA VAL A 459 -9.89 -8.73 -31.93
C VAL A 459 -11.01 -9.35 -31.11
N GLU A 460 -12.24 -9.19 -31.56
CA GLU A 460 -13.40 -9.90 -31.01
C GLU A 460 -13.86 -10.99 -31.96
N VAL A 461 -13.86 -12.23 -31.48
CA VAL A 461 -14.01 -13.41 -32.31
C VAL A 461 -14.96 -14.44 -31.71
N ASP A 462 -15.59 -15.21 -32.59
CA ASP A 462 -16.22 -16.48 -32.22
C ASP A 462 -15.28 -17.62 -32.58
N HIS A 463 -15.11 -18.58 -31.69
CA HIS A 463 -14.24 -19.72 -31.94
C HIS A 463 -14.65 -20.99 -31.19
N SER A 464 -14.10 -22.13 -31.61
CA SER A 464 -14.22 -23.42 -30.94
C SER A 464 -12.86 -24.13 -30.87
N ILE A 465 -12.74 -25.17 -30.06
CA ILE A 465 -11.54 -26.01 -29.98
C ILE A 465 -11.95 -27.48 -30.00
N ASN A 466 -11.31 -28.28 -30.86
CA ASN A 466 -11.67 -29.69 -31.07
C ASN A 466 -10.46 -30.63 -30.98
N THR A 467 -9.24 -30.11 -30.82
CA THR A 467 -7.99 -30.85 -31.06
C THR A 467 -7.34 -31.40 -29.79
N HIS A 468 -7.58 -30.82 -28.61
CA HIS A 468 -7.01 -31.28 -27.34
C HIS A 468 -7.82 -30.82 -26.12
N ASN A 469 -7.67 -31.51 -24.99
CA ASN A 469 -8.34 -31.22 -23.71
C ASN A 469 -7.39 -30.92 -22.54
N ASP A 470 -6.09 -31.23 -22.66
CA ASP A 470 -5.14 -31.12 -21.53
C ASP A 470 -4.79 -29.67 -21.14
N LEU A 471 -4.78 -28.74 -22.10
CA LEU A 471 -4.50 -27.32 -21.88
C LEU A 471 -5.49 -26.42 -22.64
N PRO A 472 -6.72 -26.22 -22.14
CA PRO A 472 -7.72 -25.41 -22.83
C PRO A 472 -7.24 -23.98 -23.10
N LEU A 473 -7.23 -23.60 -24.38
CA LEU A 473 -6.87 -22.26 -24.84
C LEU A 473 -7.99 -21.26 -24.59
N ALA A 474 -7.66 -19.96 -24.64
CA ALA A 474 -8.63 -18.87 -24.57
C ALA A 474 -9.55 -18.93 -23.33
N VAL A 475 -8.93 -18.84 -22.14
CA VAL A 475 -9.64 -18.80 -20.86
C VAL A 475 -10.64 -17.64 -20.80
N ASP A 476 -11.80 -17.90 -20.21
CA ASP A 476 -12.90 -16.95 -20.15
C ASP A 476 -13.56 -16.91 -18.77
N ARG A 477 -14.22 -15.78 -18.48
CA ARG A 477 -14.98 -15.57 -17.24
C ARG A 477 -16.38 -16.16 -17.41
N ARG A 478 -16.80 -17.02 -16.49
CA ARG A 478 -18.15 -17.61 -16.50
C ARG A 478 -18.58 -18.07 -15.11
N CYS A 479 -19.89 -18.12 -14.89
CA CYS A 479 -20.47 -18.80 -13.74
C CYS A 479 -20.53 -20.31 -14.00
N ILE A 480 -20.13 -21.14 -13.03
CA ILE A 480 -20.25 -22.59 -13.13
C ILE A 480 -21.65 -23.01 -12.69
N THR A 481 -22.41 -23.58 -13.61
CA THR A 481 -23.76 -24.10 -13.35
C THR A 481 -23.72 -25.60 -13.03
N TYR A 482 -24.79 -26.12 -12.41
CA TYR A 482 -24.86 -27.52 -11.99
C TYR A 482 -24.75 -28.51 -13.15
N ASP A 483 -25.29 -28.15 -14.33
CA ASP A 483 -25.22 -28.94 -15.55
C ASP A 483 -23.80 -29.06 -16.12
N MET A 484 -22.91 -28.10 -15.82
CA MET A 484 -21.51 -28.13 -16.23
C MET A 484 -20.64 -29.07 -15.38
N LEU A 485 -21.16 -29.59 -14.27
CA LEU A 485 -20.41 -30.46 -13.37
C LEU A 485 -20.35 -31.89 -13.90
N SER A 486 -19.19 -32.53 -13.71
CA SER A 486 -19.06 -33.98 -13.87
C SER A 486 -19.89 -34.74 -12.83
N ASP A 487 -20.24 -36.00 -13.12
CA ASP A 487 -21.01 -36.83 -12.20
C ASP A 487 -20.30 -37.04 -10.85
N PHE A 488 -18.96 -37.10 -10.87
CA PHE A 488 -18.14 -37.12 -9.65
C PHE A 488 -18.30 -35.84 -8.83
N GLN A 489 -18.26 -34.67 -9.45
CA GLN A 489 -18.46 -33.39 -8.76
C GLN A 489 -19.89 -33.24 -8.22
N LYS A 490 -20.89 -33.73 -8.96
CA LYS A 490 -22.29 -33.78 -8.49
C LYS A 490 -22.41 -34.68 -7.26
N LYS A 491 -21.76 -35.84 -7.26
CA LYS A 491 -21.70 -36.74 -6.09
C LYS A 491 -20.96 -36.13 -4.90
N LEU A 492 -19.90 -35.35 -5.14
CA LEU A 492 -19.24 -34.60 -4.07
C LEU A 492 -20.17 -33.56 -3.45
N LEU A 493 -20.89 -32.78 -4.27
CA LEU A 493 -21.88 -31.82 -3.76
C LEU A 493 -23.00 -32.50 -2.95
N SER A 494 -23.43 -33.70 -3.33
CA SER A 494 -24.42 -34.44 -2.53
C SER A 494 -23.84 -34.95 -1.20
N ASN A 495 -22.55 -35.28 -1.16
CA ASN A 495 -21.88 -35.77 0.04
C ASN A 495 -21.52 -34.64 1.02
N PHE A 496 -21.37 -33.41 0.51
CA PHE A 496 -20.93 -32.23 1.26
C PHE A 496 -21.91 -31.06 1.03
N PRO A 497 -23.11 -31.10 1.65
CA PRO A 497 -24.17 -30.11 1.43
C PRO A 497 -23.82 -28.67 1.84
N GLU A 498 -22.78 -28.48 2.63
CA GLU A 498 -22.19 -27.20 2.97
C GLU A 498 -21.50 -26.51 1.77
N ILE A 499 -21.06 -27.28 0.76
CA ILE A 499 -20.44 -26.75 -0.44
C ILE A 499 -21.52 -26.23 -1.38
N LYS A 500 -21.59 -24.91 -1.53
CA LYS A 500 -22.53 -24.25 -2.46
C LYS A 500 -21.84 -23.88 -3.77
N LEU A 501 -22.57 -24.04 -4.88
CA LEU A 501 -22.14 -23.52 -6.17
C LEU A 501 -22.00 -22.00 -6.10
N SER A 502 -20.82 -21.51 -6.49
CA SER A 502 -20.55 -20.08 -6.52
C SER A 502 -21.36 -19.42 -7.62
N LYS A 503 -22.09 -18.35 -7.26
CA LYS A 503 -22.81 -17.49 -8.22
C LYS A 503 -21.93 -16.41 -8.83
N ILE A 504 -20.63 -16.42 -8.52
CA ILE A 504 -19.66 -15.42 -8.98
C ILE A 504 -18.93 -16.00 -10.18
N GLU A 505 -18.70 -15.18 -11.19
CA GLU A 505 -17.87 -15.55 -12.33
C GLU A 505 -16.46 -15.94 -11.88
N LYS A 506 -15.97 -17.05 -12.44
CA LYS A 506 -14.61 -17.53 -12.28
C LYS A 506 -13.91 -17.49 -13.63
N LEU A 507 -12.59 -17.35 -13.61
CA LEU A 507 -11.77 -17.56 -14.81
C LEU A 507 -11.62 -19.07 -15.00
N VAL A 508 -12.08 -19.59 -16.14
CA VAL A 508 -12.19 -21.05 -16.35
C VAL A 508 -11.44 -21.45 -17.62
N PRO A 509 -10.51 -22.42 -17.55
CA PRO A 509 -9.98 -23.09 -18.72
C PRO A 509 -11.01 -24.10 -19.24
N SER A 510 -11.87 -23.64 -20.14
CA SER A 510 -12.92 -24.47 -20.75
C SER A 510 -12.61 -24.78 -22.21
N ILE A 511 -13.08 -25.92 -22.73
CA ILE A 511 -13.06 -26.22 -24.18
C ILE A 511 -14.35 -25.81 -24.90
N LEU A 512 -15.32 -25.24 -24.16
CA LEU A 512 -16.59 -24.85 -24.74
C LEU A 512 -16.39 -23.78 -25.83
N PRO A 513 -17.25 -23.73 -26.86
CA PRO A 513 -17.23 -22.64 -27.82
C PRO A 513 -17.33 -21.29 -27.11
N LYS A 514 -16.58 -20.30 -27.60
CA LYS A 514 -16.68 -18.92 -27.11
C LYS A 514 -17.24 -18.04 -28.20
N ARG A 515 -18.07 -17.10 -27.77
CA ARG A 515 -18.64 -16.04 -28.61
C ARG A 515 -18.19 -14.70 -28.09
N ASN A 516 -17.99 -13.73 -28.98
CA ASN A 516 -17.56 -12.38 -28.64
C ASN A 516 -16.30 -12.39 -27.74
N TYR A 517 -15.39 -13.33 -28.00
CA TYR A 517 -14.17 -13.48 -27.21
C TYR A 517 -13.17 -12.42 -27.65
N ILE A 518 -12.74 -11.59 -26.71
CA ILE A 518 -11.78 -10.52 -26.97
C ILE A 518 -10.38 -11.00 -26.60
N CYS A 519 -9.44 -10.90 -27.54
CA CYS A 519 -8.02 -11.17 -27.29
C CYS A 519 -7.10 -10.33 -28.17
N LEU A 520 -5.81 -10.33 -27.84
CA LEU A 520 -4.78 -9.71 -28.68
C LEU A 520 -4.48 -10.59 -29.89
N LEU A 521 -4.07 -9.98 -31.00
CA LEU A 521 -3.70 -10.71 -32.23
C LEU A 521 -2.62 -11.77 -31.99
N GLU A 522 -1.61 -11.48 -31.15
CA GLU A 522 -0.58 -12.45 -30.79
C GLU A 522 -1.19 -13.71 -30.15
N ASN A 523 -2.12 -13.53 -29.21
CA ASN A 523 -2.84 -14.63 -28.58
C ASN A 523 -3.73 -15.38 -29.57
N LEU A 524 -4.45 -14.68 -30.44
CA LEU A 524 -5.26 -15.34 -31.47
C LEU A 524 -4.39 -16.22 -32.38
N LYS A 525 -3.27 -15.70 -32.87
CA LYS A 525 -2.33 -16.47 -33.70
C LYS A 525 -1.78 -17.68 -32.98
N PHE A 526 -1.34 -17.50 -31.73
CA PHE A 526 -0.90 -18.61 -30.88
C PHE A 526 -2.01 -19.67 -30.77
N HIS A 527 -3.25 -19.26 -30.51
CA HIS A 527 -4.34 -20.22 -30.38
C HIS A 527 -4.65 -20.96 -31.69
N LEU A 528 -4.63 -20.27 -32.84
CA LEU A 528 -4.87 -20.89 -34.15
C LEU A 528 -3.81 -21.96 -34.48
N GLN A 529 -2.54 -21.67 -34.16
CA GLN A 529 -1.44 -22.63 -34.32
C GLN A 529 -1.64 -23.89 -33.47
N HIS A 530 -2.35 -23.77 -32.34
CA HIS A 530 -2.64 -24.87 -31.42
C HIS A 530 -4.04 -25.47 -31.61
N GLY A 531 -4.66 -25.25 -32.77
CA GLY A 531 -5.89 -25.96 -33.16
C GLY A 531 -7.21 -25.29 -32.74
N LEU A 532 -7.17 -24.01 -32.32
CA LEU A 532 -8.38 -23.19 -32.25
C LEU A 532 -8.95 -23.00 -33.65
N ILE A 533 -10.26 -23.20 -33.81
CA ILE A 533 -10.97 -23.00 -35.07
C ILE A 533 -11.73 -21.68 -34.99
N LEU A 534 -11.26 -20.68 -35.74
CA LEU A 534 -11.94 -19.40 -35.88
C LEU A 534 -13.26 -19.57 -36.64
N LYS A 535 -14.34 -19.00 -36.11
CA LYS A 535 -15.67 -19.03 -36.74
C LYS A 535 -16.05 -17.69 -37.34
N LYS A 536 -15.77 -16.60 -36.63
CA LYS A 536 -16.11 -15.24 -37.06
C LYS A 536 -15.19 -14.22 -36.39
N ILE A 537 -14.86 -13.14 -37.12
CA ILE A 537 -14.30 -11.91 -36.56
C ILE A 537 -15.42 -10.87 -36.61
N HIS A 538 -15.75 -10.28 -35.47
CA HIS A 538 -16.84 -9.28 -35.39
C HIS A 538 -16.31 -7.86 -35.57
N ARG A 539 -15.23 -7.52 -34.87
CA ARG A 539 -14.58 -6.20 -34.94
C ARG A 539 -13.15 -6.28 -34.46
N VAL A 540 -12.37 -5.27 -34.85
CA VAL A 540 -10.95 -5.17 -34.57
C VAL A 540 -10.62 -3.74 -34.18
N LEU A 541 -10.01 -3.58 -33.00
CA LEU A 541 -9.43 -2.33 -32.56
C LEU A 541 -7.94 -2.30 -32.94
N LYS A 542 -7.52 -1.27 -33.66
CA LYS A 542 -6.14 -1.06 -34.10
C LYS A 542 -5.52 0.12 -33.35
N ALA A 543 -4.22 0.03 -33.08
CA ALA A 543 -3.41 1.13 -32.55
C ALA A 543 -1.97 1.07 -33.06
N ASP A 544 -1.18 2.12 -32.81
CA ASP A 544 0.28 2.07 -32.92
C ASP A 544 0.87 1.52 -31.62
N GLN A 545 1.91 0.70 -31.72
CA GLN A 545 2.60 0.14 -30.55
C GLN A 545 4.07 0.50 -30.46
N ALA A 546 4.54 0.68 -29.23
CA ALA A 546 5.92 0.98 -28.89
C ALA A 546 6.32 0.26 -27.59
N ALA A 547 7.63 0.09 -27.37
CA ALA A 547 8.16 -0.55 -26.18
C ALA A 547 8.20 0.42 -24.97
N ILE A 548 7.03 0.93 -24.58
CA ILE A 548 6.89 2.06 -23.64
C ILE A 548 7.41 1.76 -22.22
N LEU A 549 7.33 0.51 -21.75
CA LEU A 549 7.80 0.11 -20.42
C LEU A 549 9.26 -0.39 -20.41
N GLN A 550 9.85 -0.64 -21.59
CA GLN A 550 11.10 -1.39 -21.73
C GLN A 550 12.27 -0.75 -20.96
N GLU A 551 12.47 0.56 -21.11
CA GLU A 551 13.56 1.28 -20.45
C GLU A 551 13.48 1.16 -18.92
N TYR A 552 12.28 1.30 -18.36
CA TYR A 552 12.05 1.22 -16.92
C TYR A 552 12.25 -0.20 -16.38
N ILE A 553 11.69 -1.21 -17.05
CA ILE A 553 11.83 -2.61 -16.64
C ILE A 553 13.29 -3.06 -16.71
N GLN A 554 14.00 -2.74 -17.81
CA GLN A 554 15.41 -3.09 -17.97
C GLN A 554 16.27 -2.42 -16.90
N PHE A 555 16.03 -1.14 -16.62
CA PHE A 555 16.72 -0.43 -15.54
C PHE A 555 16.56 -1.15 -14.21
N ASN A 556 15.33 -1.47 -13.79
CA ASN A 556 15.08 -2.17 -12.53
C ASN A 556 15.68 -3.58 -12.52
N SER A 557 15.62 -4.31 -13.63
CA SER A 557 16.22 -5.65 -13.74
C SER A 557 17.75 -5.61 -13.62
N ILE A 558 18.41 -4.62 -14.23
CA ILE A 558 19.85 -4.41 -14.11
C ILE A 558 20.21 -4.05 -12.66
N ARG A 559 19.49 -3.10 -12.05
CA ARG A 559 19.70 -2.72 -10.64
C ARG A 559 19.51 -3.90 -9.69
N ARG A 560 18.52 -4.75 -9.94
CA ARG A 560 18.31 -6.00 -9.20
C ARG A 560 19.48 -6.97 -9.32
N GLY A 561 20.15 -7.03 -10.47
CA GLY A 561 21.33 -7.87 -10.67
C GLY A 561 22.57 -7.38 -9.91
N PHE A 562 22.65 -6.08 -9.60
CA PHE A 562 23.72 -5.46 -8.81
C PHE A 562 23.39 -5.31 -7.33
N ALA A 563 22.17 -5.64 -6.91
CA ALA A 563 21.72 -5.52 -5.54
C ALA A 563 22.49 -6.50 -4.63
N LEU A 564 22.98 -6.00 -3.50
CA LEU A 564 23.77 -6.78 -2.54
C LEU A 564 22.93 -7.35 -1.40
N THR A 565 21.79 -6.71 -1.11
CA THR A 565 20.91 -7.02 0.03
C THR A 565 19.63 -7.69 -0.44
N LYS A 566 19.02 -8.53 0.40
CA LYS A 566 17.71 -9.15 0.10
C LYS A 566 16.63 -8.08 -0.01
N PHE A 567 16.76 -7.02 0.77
CA PHE A 567 15.94 -5.82 0.67
C PHE A 567 15.95 -5.24 -0.75
N GLU A 568 17.12 -4.89 -1.30
CA GLU A 568 17.20 -4.27 -2.61
C GLU A 568 16.69 -5.20 -3.72
N ILE A 569 17.03 -6.50 -3.66
CA ILE A 569 16.54 -7.51 -4.61
C ILE A 569 15.00 -7.54 -4.63
N SER A 570 14.39 -7.50 -3.45
CA SER A 570 12.92 -7.49 -3.28
C SER A 570 12.31 -6.17 -3.75
N PHE A 571 12.95 -5.04 -3.45
CA PHE A 571 12.52 -3.71 -3.87
C PHE A 571 12.47 -3.57 -5.39
N TRP A 572 13.55 -3.90 -6.11
CA TRP A 572 13.58 -3.80 -7.56
C TRP A 572 12.55 -4.73 -8.24
N LYS A 573 12.32 -5.91 -7.65
CA LYS A 573 11.24 -6.82 -8.07
C LYS A 573 9.86 -6.20 -7.83
N ALA A 574 9.65 -5.56 -6.67
CA ALA A 574 8.39 -4.94 -6.30
C ALA A 574 8.01 -3.80 -7.25
N LEU A 575 8.96 -2.94 -7.66
CA LEU A 575 8.71 -1.86 -8.62
C LEU A 575 8.08 -2.37 -9.92
N ASN A 576 8.63 -3.43 -10.51
CA ASN A 576 8.10 -4.01 -11.76
C ASN A 576 6.70 -4.62 -11.55
N ASN A 577 6.50 -5.38 -10.47
CA ASN A 577 5.23 -6.04 -10.20
C ASN A 577 4.10 -5.02 -9.89
N GLN A 578 4.43 -3.98 -9.14
CA GLN A 578 3.48 -2.94 -8.76
C GLN A 578 3.15 -2.01 -9.92
N LEU A 579 4.11 -1.76 -10.83
CA LEU A 579 3.84 -1.04 -12.07
C LEU A 579 2.78 -1.77 -12.90
N TYR A 580 2.92 -3.09 -13.08
CA TYR A 580 1.89 -3.90 -13.73
C TYR A 580 0.53 -3.74 -13.04
N GLY A 581 0.46 -3.94 -11.72
CA GLY A 581 -0.78 -3.76 -10.96
C GLY A 581 -1.40 -2.37 -11.13
N LYS A 582 -0.57 -1.32 -11.26
CA LYS A 582 -1.01 0.05 -11.50
C LYS A 582 -1.62 0.25 -12.89
N THR A 583 -1.04 -0.37 -13.93
CA THR A 583 -1.55 -0.29 -15.32
C THR A 583 -2.96 -0.88 -15.49
N ILE A 584 -3.32 -1.85 -14.65
CA ILE A 584 -4.63 -2.51 -14.67
C ILE A 584 -5.51 -2.16 -13.46
N GLN A 585 -5.22 -1.04 -12.78
CA GLN A 585 -5.94 -0.64 -11.58
C GLN A 585 -7.43 -0.39 -11.88
N ASN A 586 -8.31 -1.05 -11.13
CA ASN A 586 -9.74 -0.78 -11.21
C ASN A 586 -10.09 0.51 -10.45
N VAL A 587 -10.35 1.58 -11.20
CA VAL A 587 -10.70 2.90 -10.67
C VAL A 587 -12.16 2.99 -10.18
N ARG A 588 -13.07 2.12 -10.65
CA ARG A 588 -14.48 2.09 -10.22
C ARG A 588 -14.64 1.62 -8.78
N GLY A 589 -13.65 0.89 -8.25
CA GLY A 589 -13.62 0.44 -6.86
C GLY A 589 -13.07 1.45 -5.85
N GLN A 590 -12.63 2.63 -6.29
CA GLN A 590 -12.14 3.68 -5.38
C GLN A 590 -13.29 4.30 -4.59
N LEU A 591 -13.07 4.54 -3.30
CA LEU A 591 -14.02 5.19 -2.40
C LEU A 591 -13.58 6.64 -2.14
N ASP A 592 -14.53 7.57 -2.10
CA ASP A 592 -14.36 8.88 -1.47
C ASP A 592 -14.98 8.79 -0.07
N VAL A 593 -14.16 8.90 0.98
CA VAL A 593 -14.61 8.85 2.37
C VAL A 593 -14.36 10.22 3.00
N ARG A 594 -15.40 10.80 3.58
CA ARG A 594 -15.31 12.06 4.32
C ARG A 594 -15.64 11.86 5.78
N ILE A 595 -14.79 12.40 6.65
CA ILE A 595 -14.96 12.33 8.09
C ILE A 595 -15.79 13.53 8.55
N ALA A 596 -16.84 13.28 9.32
CA ALA A 596 -17.63 14.31 9.97
C ALA A 596 -17.39 14.28 11.49
N THR A 597 -16.71 15.30 12.01
CA THR A 597 -16.38 15.44 13.44
C THR A 597 -17.49 16.13 14.25
N THR A 598 -18.44 16.82 13.58
CA THR A 598 -19.61 17.44 14.23
C THR A 598 -20.90 17.09 13.53
N ARG A 599 -22.03 17.23 14.25
CA ARG A 599 -23.37 17.08 13.68
C ARG A 599 -23.65 18.10 12.57
N VAL A 600 -23.05 19.30 12.66
CA VAL A 600 -23.15 20.34 11.62
C VAL A 600 -22.42 19.89 10.36
N THR A 601 -21.15 19.45 10.48
CA THR A 601 -20.37 18.93 9.35
C THR A 601 -21.04 17.71 8.74
N PHE A 602 -21.59 16.80 9.54
CA PHE A 602 -22.35 15.66 9.06
C PHE A 602 -23.58 16.09 8.24
N THR A 603 -24.35 17.06 8.75
CA THR A 603 -25.55 17.58 8.07
C THR A 603 -25.20 18.34 6.79
N LEU A 604 -24.01 18.94 6.69
CA LEU A 604 -23.50 19.59 5.47
C LEU A 604 -22.95 18.59 4.44
N LEU A 605 -22.30 17.52 4.89
CA LEU A 605 -21.68 16.50 4.03
C LEU A 605 -22.69 15.45 3.53
N ALA A 606 -23.71 15.12 4.33
CA ALA A 606 -24.73 14.14 3.97
C ALA A 606 -25.51 14.48 2.68
N PRO A 607 -25.88 15.75 2.39
CA PRO A 607 -26.44 16.14 1.10
C PRO A 607 -25.42 16.11 -0.05
N MET A 608 -24.15 16.44 0.21
CA MET A 608 -23.08 16.44 -0.82
C MET A 608 -22.70 15.02 -1.27
N ALA A 609 -22.89 14.01 -0.43
CA ALA A 609 -22.83 12.61 -0.82
C ALA A 609 -23.92 12.21 -1.84
N THR A 610 -25.02 12.98 -1.89
CA THR A 610 -26.18 12.73 -2.76
C THR A 610 -26.23 13.60 -4.02
N GLU A 611 -25.53 14.74 -4.04
CA GLU A 611 -25.51 15.69 -5.16
C GLU A 611 -24.07 15.86 -5.67
N GLY A 612 -23.72 15.19 -6.77
CA GLY A 612 -22.55 15.58 -7.55
C GLY A 612 -22.76 17.01 -8.05
N ARG A 613 -22.11 17.99 -7.42
CA ARG A 613 -22.27 19.41 -7.78
C ARG A 613 -21.74 19.66 -9.20
N GLU A 614 -22.64 20.03 -10.11
CA GLU A 614 -22.38 20.64 -11.42
C GLU A 614 -21.87 22.10 -11.35
N GLN A 615 -21.47 22.61 -10.18
CA GLN A 615 -21.06 24.02 -10.04
C GLN A 615 -19.73 24.18 -9.31
N SER A 616 -18.66 23.68 -9.92
CA SER A 616 -17.32 24.29 -9.94
C SER A 616 -16.51 23.55 -10.99
N ASN A 617 -15.51 24.17 -11.63
CA ASN A 617 -14.67 23.58 -12.69
C ASN A 617 -13.79 22.37 -12.26
N ARG A 618 -14.23 21.59 -11.26
CA ARG A 618 -13.75 20.25 -10.92
C ARG A 618 -14.94 19.37 -10.49
N PRO A 619 -15.34 18.36 -11.27
CA PRO A 619 -16.38 17.40 -10.89
C PRO A 619 -15.88 16.40 -9.84
N THR A 620 -16.75 15.92 -8.94
CA THR A 620 -16.40 15.02 -7.82
C THR A 620 -17.33 13.80 -7.73
N LYS A 621 -16.76 12.65 -7.32
CA LYS A 621 -17.37 11.31 -7.20
C LYS A 621 -18.37 11.20 -6.02
N PRO A 622 -19.28 10.21 -5.99
CA PRO A 622 -20.17 9.98 -4.84
C PRO A 622 -19.37 9.62 -3.59
N ALA A 623 -19.64 10.32 -2.48
CA ALA A 623 -18.90 10.19 -1.22
C ALA A 623 -19.66 9.33 -0.19
N ALA A 624 -18.94 8.50 0.56
CA ALA A 624 -19.45 7.88 1.78
C ALA A 624 -19.11 8.76 3.00
N VAL A 625 -20.10 8.99 3.88
CA VAL A 625 -19.89 9.74 5.13
C VAL A 625 -19.81 8.74 6.27
N ALA A 626 -18.65 8.65 6.92
CA ALA A 626 -18.48 7.87 8.14
C ALA A 626 -18.83 8.75 9.36
N ALA A 627 -19.72 8.26 10.23
CA ALA A 627 -20.04 8.88 11.51
C ALA A 627 -19.55 7.97 12.64
N PHE A 628 -18.73 8.50 13.56
CA PHE A 628 -18.31 7.76 14.75
C PHE A 628 -19.34 7.94 15.88
N PRO A 629 -19.88 6.86 16.47
CA PRO A 629 -20.78 6.97 17.61
C PRO A 629 -19.98 7.41 18.84
N VAL A 630 -20.35 8.58 19.38
CA VAL A 630 -19.88 9.06 20.68
C VAL A 630 -20.57 8.20 21.74
N ALA A 631 -19.82 7.37 22.46
CA ALA A 631 -20.32 6.73 23.66
C ALA A 631 -20.80 7.82 24.64
N ALA A 632 -22.05 7.69 25.07
CA ALA A 632 -22.74 8.61 25.94
C ALA A 632 -22.10 8.66 27.34
N PHE A 633 -21.19 9.61 27.58
CA PHE A 633 -21.04 10.19 28.90
C PHE A 633 -22.03 11.35 29.03
N VAL A 634 -23.30 11.00 29.22
CA VAL A 634 -24.31 11.95 29.70
C VAL A 634 -24.10 12.06 31.21
N ALA A 635 -23.30 13.04 31.63
CA ALA A 635 -23.51 13.67 32.92
C ALA A 635 -24.19 15.00 32.63
N GLU A 636 -25.48 15.10 32.96
CA GLU A 636 -26.22 16.36 32.88
C GLU A 636 -25.56 17.42 33.78
N PRO A 637 -25.47 18.69 33.34
CA PRO A 637 -24.93 19.75 34.17
C PRO A 637 -25.98 20.17 35.22
N SER A 638 -25.65 20.06 36.50
CA SER A 638 -26.40 20.76 37.56
C SER A 638 -25.98 22.24 37.62
N PRO A 639 -26.90 23.19 37.88
CA PRO A 639 -26.61 24.62 37.85
C PRO A 639 -26.21 25.19 39.23
N SER A 640 -25.46 26.32 39.21
CA SER A 640 -24.98 27.18 40.33
C SER A 640 -23.70 26.67 41.02
N SER A 641 -22.62 27.42 41.27
CA SER A 641 -22.37 28.84 41.61
C SER A 641 -20.84 29.12 41.43
N PRO A 642 -20.36 30.38 41.24
CA PRO A 642 -19.00 30.65 40.78
C PRO A 642 -17.97 30.65 41.92
N LEU A 643 -16.90 29.85 41.80
CA LEU A 643 -15.76 29.91 42.74
C LEU A 643 -14.42 29.80 41.99
N ALA A 644 -13.74 30.95 41.97
CA ALA A 644 -12.29 31.20 41.98
C ALA A 644 -11.34 30.22 41.26
N LEU A 645 -10.65 30.75 40.23
CA LEU A 645 -9.32 30.28 39.85
C LEU A 645 -8.38 30.34 41.07
N ASN A 646 -8.11 29.20 41.69
CA ASN A 646 -6.93 29.02 42.51
C ASN A 646 -5.98 28.07 41.80
N SER A 647 -4.87 28.66 41.37
CA SER A 647 -3.61 28.00 41.02
C SER A 647 -3.14 27.08 42.15
N ALA A 648 -2.93 25.80 41.84
CA ALA A 648 -2.13 24.87 42.62
C ALA A 648 -1.24 24.04 41.66
N PRO A 649 -0.04 23.64 42.09
CA PRO A 649 1.15 23.61 41.25
C PRO A 649 1.29 22.31 40.45
N VAL A 650 1.78 22.47 39.22
CA VAL A 650 2.42 21.40 38.45
C VAL A 650 3.70 21.02 39.20
N GLY A 651 3.82 19.75 39.60
CA GLY A 651 5.07 19.24 40.16
C GLY A 651 6.16 19.28 39.09
N GLU A 652 7.08 20.22 39.24
CA GLU A 652 8.36 20.23 38.54
C GLU A 652 9.19 19.05 39.07
N TYR A 653 9.52 18.09 38.21
CA TYR A 653 10.70 17.26 38.40
C TYR A 653 11.87 17.98 37.73
N ASP A 654 12.83 18.39 38.54
CA ASP A 654 14.07 19.04 38.14
C ASP A 654 14.87 18.12 37.21
N VAL A 655 15.00 18.50 35.94
CA VAL A 655 15.99 17.92 35.02
C VAL A 655 17.24 18.80 35.05
N VAL A 656 18.30 18.26 35.64
CA VAL A 656 19.61 18.91 35.72
C VAL A 656 20.31 18.85 34.36
N PHE A 657 20.61 20.00 33.78
CA PHE A 657 21.47 20.12 32.58
C PHE A 657 22.94 20.36 32.98
N PRO A 658 23.93 19.71 32.37
CA PRO A 658 25.32 20.19 32.42
C PRO A 658 25.49 21.39 31.47
N VAL A 659 25.88 22.52 32.04
CA VAL A 659 26.36 23.70 31.31
C VAL A 659 27.77 23.43 30.80
N VAL A 660 28.01 23.54 29.49
CA VAL A 660 29.36 23.53 28.90
C VAL A 660 29.71 24.93 28.39
N PRO A 661 30.93 25.47 28.66
CA PRO A 661 31.23 26.89 28.54
C PRO A 661 31.42 27.38 27.10
N SER A 662 31.03 28.63 26.89
CA SER A 662 31.26 29.44 25.71
C SER A 662 32.73 29.86 25.58
N SER A 663 33.54 29.15 24.80
CA SER A 663 34.70 29.72 24.09
C SER A 663 35.38 28.68 23.20
N MET A 664 35.31 28.83 21.88
CA MET A 664 36.47 28.69 21.01
C MET A 664 36.17 29.22 19.60
N SER A 665 37.07 30.10 19.16
CA SER A 665 37.09 30.88 17.93
C SER A 665 37.22 30.02 16.67
N LEU A 666 36.43 30.36 15.65
CA LEU A 666 36.54 29.87 14.27
C LEU A 666 37.81 30.44 13.61
N GLU A 667 38.80 29.59 13.34
CA GLU A 667 39.82 29.86 12.32
C GLU A 667 39.32 29.36 10.95
N LEU A 668 39.27 30.29 10.00
CA LEU A 668 38.96 30.05 8.59
C LEU A 668 40.16 29.38 7.91
N VAL A 669 39.98 28.15 7.42
CA VAL A 669 40.92 27.52 6.49
C VAL A 669 40.29 27.48 5.09
N PRO A 670 40.93 28.05 4.05
CA PRO A 670 40.37 28.14 2.71
C PRO A 670 40.47 26.83 1.92
N TYR A 671 39.44 26.57 1.11
CA TYR A 671 39.36 25.49 0.12
C TYR A 671 40.53 25.53 -0.89
N PRO A 672 41.18 24.39 -1.20
CA PRO A 672 42.04 24.30 -2.36
C PRO A 672 41.27 23.92 -3.63
N HIS A 673 41.66 24.58 -4.70
CA HIS A 673 41.15 24.51 -6.06
C HIS A 673 41.30 23.13 -6.71
N LEU A 674 40.25 22.71 -7.45
CA LEU A 674 40.27 21.59 -8.40
C LEU A 674 41.10 21.97 -9.64
N SER A 675 42.24 21.31 -9.83
CA SER A 675 43.00 21.30 -11.09
C SER A 675 42.65 20.08 -11.94
N GLN A 676 42.49 20.33 -13.24
CA GLN A 676 42.14 19.34 -14.27
C GLN A 676 43.32 18.44 -14.69
N GLY A 677 43.00 17.16 -14.96
CA GLY A 677 43.61 16.28 -15.96
C GLY A 677 44.61 15.21 -15.46
N PRO A 678 44.94 14.15 -16.26
CA PRO A 678 44.34 13.69 -17.51
C PRO A 678 44.01 12.17 -17.55
N SER A 679 43.39 11.77 -18.67
CA SER A 679 43.06 10.42 -19.15
C SER A 679 44.18 9.37 -19.05
N SER A 680 43.82 8.15 -18.64
CA SER A 680 44.58 6.94 -18.98
C SER A 680 43.64 5.78 -19.33
N HIS A 681 43.86 5.24 -20.53
CA HIS A 681 43.38 3.95 -20.96
C HIS A 681 44.02 2.85 -20.11
N ILE A 682 43.21 1.97 -19.52
CA ILE A 682 43.66 0.66 -19.05
C ILE A 682 42.67 -0.40 -19.53
N THR A 683 43.15 -1.21 -20.46
CA THR A 683 42.59 -2.47 -20.94
C THR A 683 42.58 -3.51 -19.81
N SER A 684 41.47 -4.24 -19.65
CA SER A 684 41.37 -5.41 -18.79
C SER A 684 41.23 -6.68 -19.64
N PRO A 685 42.01 -7.75 -19.38
CA PRO A 685 41.94 -9.04 -20.08
C PRO A 685 41.04 -10.05 -19.33
N TYR A 686 40.81 -11.19 -20.01
CA TYR A 686 40.22 -12.47 -19.56
C TYR A 686 38.89 -12.90 -20.21
N HIS A 687 39.08 -13.47 -21.42
CA HIS A 687 38.86 -14.86 -21.78
C HIS A 687 37.53 -15.56 -21.42
N HIS A 688 36.81 -15.87 -22.51
CA HIS A 688 35.90 -16.99 -22.67
C HIS A 688 36.56 -18.33 -22.37
N ASP A 689 35.90 -19.17 -21.57
CA ASP A 689 36.07 -20.62 -21.61
C ASP A 689 34.71 -21.29 -21.86
N THR A 690 34.62 -21.85 -23.06
CA THR A 690 33.70 -22.89 -23.51
C THR A 690 34.12 -24.23 -22.91
N ILE A 691 33.18 -25.00 -22.35
CA ILE A 691 33.35 -26.45 -22.14
C ILE A 691 32.17 -27.18 -22.77
N ASP A 692 32.41 -27.64 -24.00
CA ASP A 692 31.80 -28.84 -24.55
C ASP A 692 32.49 -30.06 -23.92
N HIS A 693 31.72 -31.04 -23.42
CA HIS A 693 32.17 -32.42 -23.45
C HIS A 693 31.03 -33.38 -23.78
N VAL A 694 31.34 -34.22 -24.74
CA VAL A 694 30.51 -35.15 -25.50
C VAL A 694 30.85 -36.58 -25.07
N HIS A 695 29.80 -37.41 -24.98
CA HIS A 695 29.70 -38.87 -25.07
C HIS A 695 30.46 -39.84 -24.14
N SER A 696 29.65 -40.73 -23.52
CA SER A 696 29.64 -42.21 -23.62
C SER A 696 29.31 -42.78 -22.23
N SER A 697 28.13 -43.36 -22.00
CA SER A 697 27.75 -44.75 -22.27
C SER A 697 26.27 -44.91 -21.96
#